data_AF-A0A819RZX4-F1
#
_entry.id   AF-A0A819RZX4-F1
#
_cell.length_a   1.000
_cell.length_b   1.000
_cell.length_c   1.000
_cell.angle_alpha   90.00
_cell.angle_beta   90.00
_cell.angle_gamma   90.00
#
_symmetry.space_group_name_H-M   'P 1'
#
loop_
_entity.id
_entity.type
_entity.pdbx_description
1 polymer ?
#
loop_
_entity_poly.entity_id
_entity_poly.type
_entity_poly.pdbx_seq_one_letter_code
_entity_poly.pdbx_strand_id
1 'polypeptide(L)'
;MNNSSLILERNADIDDDDSLQKPNIYLQYLPHSELIPKQAHASFEEIRKNLSRTIQVSEFHPGFTLWTRKLKEFMSLYGFYFTKINHVKLIKFYLSIISTTDISYSVAQICFESLMDLLKHIELIQRNDLTIDWQIFYRWLKVAKDYQLKSYLMVKLPKDFELSIVKCTQCASPYFSSTATQEILDEIRPQLYPSDLTSMCNAMQIFDYFLPLHLPPHLHEQGFKLWFSEFFGIWENINNETTWELYLVNIFSQLAWYNIGYIDWTQWLNKIFTHFLRGFSLPIGQAQKTTKKFIYPMADVTQWIVAMIGNGNLCLQHLQDLLTAIRSFYYPSNTGYFQKQLVEFLFNLTLQFVNRVHLERQTRSIWFFVPPESHRLTEQDITDFVNCIKEYAFMSIFNKDYSEKAAEVCQFLSILRPELIVPSIVDKLFTSIDDIVEAHRFTSLMFCVTRISRQLVRQTHSYSHGQTYVVPLLLSVLPGIDFNDIDKTSVTIDFLDTILMLITCVACSSALQIRNDLTEIEREVCLSTAMFEDFVTRFLDEVFEIIDSLSTDYMDAPNINEHPTEYDIFQKKLISIITSIVQQCSSNIFRIVREKIVSFVTGSVFTSKVRPLVVGLVRAIVKCHPEDTLKYLLPQTCQNIEKFFDKTERNIVNDHKGDQELTWNLCLFAELVQARGDTL
;
A
#
# COMPACT_ATOMS: atom_id res chain seq x y z
N MET A 1 -8.24 24.85 -26.37
CA MET A 1 -8.85 25.39 -25.15
C MET A 1 -8.22 24.65 -23.98
N ASN A 2 -7.39 25.36 -23.21
CA ASN A 2 -6.48 24.80 -22.22
C ASN A 2 -7.23 24.26 -20.99
N ASN A 3 -7.26 22.94 -20.82
CA ASN A 3 -7.62 22.28 -19.56
C ASN A 3 -6.34 21.88 -18.80
N SER A 4 -5.56 22.89 -18.42
CA SER A 4 -4.35 22.73 -17.62
C SER A 4 -4.40 23.73 -16.47
N SER A 5 -5.11 23.41 -15.38
CA SER A 5 -4.98 23.98 -14.03
C SER A 5 -6.25 23.78 -13.19
N LEU A 6 -6.50 22.55 -12.72
CA LEU A 6 -7.34 22.32 -11.53
C LEU A 6 -6.67 21.27 -10.61
N ILE A 7 -5.34 21.35 -10.51
CA ILE A 7 -4.70 20.98 -9.26
C ILE A 7 -5.00 22.17 -8.35
N LEU A 8 -5.78 21.95 -7.30
CA LEU A 8 -5.93 22.91 -6.21
C LEU A 8 -4.53 23.16 -5.64
N GLU A 9 -3.83 24.15 -6.20
CA GLU A 9 -2.74 24.87 -5.57
C GLU A 9 -3.33 25.55 -4.33
N ARG A 10 -3.44 24.79 -3.25
CA ARG A 10 -3.54 25.36 -1.92
C ARG A 10 -2.19 26.01 -1.64
N ASN A 11 -2.15 27.32 -1.82
CA ASN A 11 -1.06 28.19 -1.41
C ASN A 11 -0.60 27.83 0.01
N ALA A 12 0.72 27.71 0.17
CA ALA A 12 1.38 27.16 1.35
C ALA A 12 1.40 28.08 2.59
N ASP A 13 0.80 29.27 2.53
CA ASP A 13 0.97 30.30 3.57
C ASP A 13 -0.33 30.99 4.03
N ILE A 14 -1.50 30.39 3.77
CA ILE A 14 -2.74 30.87 4.36
C ILE A 14 -3.24 29.84 5.36
N ASP A 15 -2.67 29.93 6.57
CA ASP A 15 -3.18 29.32 7.79
C ASP A 15 -4.45 30.09 8.21
N ASP A 16 -5.46 30.12 7.33
CA ASP A 16 -6.76 30.68 7.63
C ASP A 16 -7.46 29.68 8.55
N ASP A 17 -7.50 30.01 9.83
CA ASP A 17 -8.18 29.26 10.88
C ASP A 17 -9.64 28.93 10.53
N ASP A 18 -10.25 29.71 9.64
CA ASP A 18 -11.62 29.53 9.14
C ASP A 18 -11.72 28.62 7.90
N SER A 19 -10.60 28.17 7.34
CA SER A 19 -10.59 27.25 6.19
C SER A 19 -10.71 25.77 6.60
N LEU A 20 -11.29 24.94 5.72
CA LEU A 20 -11.44 23.49 5.96
C LEU A 20 -10.08 22.79 5.89
N GLN A 21 -9.72 21.92 6.83
CA GLN A 21 -8.35 21.38 6.86
C GLN A 21 -8.04 20.38 5.74
N LYS A 22 -8.78 19.26 5.66
CA LYS A 22 -8.47 18.16 4.73
C LYS A 22 -9.76 17.44 4.30
N PRO A 23 -10.61 18.10 3.48
CA PRO A 23 -11.82 17.46 2.99
C PRO A 23 -11.48 16.29 2.05
N ASN A 24 -12.37 15.31 1.97
CA ASN A 24 -12.23 14.20 1.03
C ASN A 24 -12.31 14.73 -0.42
N ILE A 25 -11.19 14.61 -1.15
CA ILE A 25 -11.06 15.12 -2.52
C ILE A 25 -12.01 14.46 -3.51
N TYR A 26 -12.47 13.24 -3.23
CA TYR A 26 -13.31 12.48 -4.17
C TYR A 26 -14.75 12.99 -4.23
N LEU A 27 -15.16 13.77 -3.23
CA LEU A 27 -16.51 14.34 -3.15
C LEU A 27 -16.83 15.28 -4.32
N GLN A 28 -15.82 15.97 -4.85
CA GLN A 28 -16.02 16.90 -5.97
C GLN A 28 -16.42 16.19 -7.29
N TYR A 29 -16.13 14.88 -7.40
CA TYR A 29 -16.43 14.08 -8.60
C TYR A 29 -17.79 13.38 -8.51
N LEU A 30 -18.54 13.53 -7.42
CA LEU A 30 -19.87 12.97 -7.31
C LEU A 30 -20.88 13.78 -8.17
N PRO A 31 -21.91 13.13 -8.76
CA PRO A 31 -22.91 13.83 -9.58
C PRO A 31 -23.67 14.94 -8.83
N HIS A 32 -23.72 14.89 -7.50
CA HIS A 32 -24.40 15.83 -6.62
C HIS A 32 -23.42 16.66 -5.78
N SER A 33 -22.20 16.90 -6.28
CA SER A 33 -21.12 17.59 -5.55
C SER A 33 -21.51 18.97 -5.03
N GLU A 34 -22.39 19.69 -5.73
CA GLU A 34 -22.91 21.00 -5.32
C GLU A 34 -23.69 20.98 -3.99
N LEU A 35 -24.32 19.85 -3.63
CA LEU A 35 -25.09 19.71 -2.39
C LEU A 35 -24.22 19.36 -1.18
N ILE A 36 -23.00 18.87 -1.42
CA ILE A 36 -22.12 18.32 -0.40
C ILE A 36 -21.75 19.35 0.67
N PRO A 37 -21.36 20.60 0.34
CA PRO A 37 -21.00 21.57 1.37
C PRO A 37 -22.13 21.83 2.38
N LYS A 38 -23.36 21.95 1.89
CA LYS A 38 -24.55 22.18 2.74
C LYS A 38 -24.85 20.96 3.62
N GLN A 39 -24.77 19.75 3.05
CA GLN A 39 -24.99 18.51 3.79
C GLN A 39 -23.93 18.27 4.85
N ALA A 40 -22.66 18.44 4.51
CA ALA A 40 -21.54 18.25 5.42
C ALA A 40 -21.60 19.24 6.59
N HIS A 41 -21.88 20.53 6.30
CA HIS A 41 -22.03 21.53 7.35
C HIS A 41 -23.19 21.21 8.31
N ALA A 42 -24.36 20.87 7.77
CA ALA A 42 -25.53 20.50 8.59
C ALA A 42 -25.27 19.26 9.46
N SER A 43 -24.64 18.22 8.88
CA SER A 43 -24.28 16.99 9.58
C SER A 43 -23.27 17.25 10.70
N PHE A 44 -22.23 18.03 10.43
CA PHE A 44 -21.23 18.38 11.43
C PHE A 44 -21.82 19.18 12.60
N GLU A 45 -22.67 20.17 12.30
CA GLU A 45 -23.35 20.97 13.33
C GLU A 45 -24.28 20.12 14.21
N GLU A 46 -24.99 19.16 13.63
CA GLU A 46 -25.80 18.21 14.37
C GLU A 46 -24.93 17.35 15.31
N ILE A 47 -23.82 16.81 14.82
CA ILE A 47 -22.86 16.04 15.62
C ILE A 47 -22.32 16.87 16.78
N ARG A 48 -21.86 18.10 16.51
CA ARG A 48 -21.30 19.03 17.51
C ARG A 48 -22.32 19.35 18.61
N LYS A 49 -23.56 19.66 18.21
CA LYS A 49 -24.65 19.99 19.12
C LYS A 49 -25.04 18.81 20.00
N ASN A 50 -25.05 17.60 19.47
CA ASN A 50 -25.48 16.45 20.24
C ASN A 50 -24.35 15.85 21.10
N LEU A 51 -23.08 15.89 20.65
CA LEU A 51 -21.93 15.55 21.51
C LEU A 51 -21.87 16.44 22.77
N SER A 52 -22.14 17.74 22.62
CA SER A 52 -22.18 18.64 23.78
C SER A 52 -23.35 18.34 24.72
N ARG A 53 -24.55 18.05 24.17
CA ARG A 53 -25.73 17.66 24.96
C ARG A 53 -25.54 16.37 25.73
N THR A 54 -24.92 15.35 25.15
CA THR A 54 -24.69 14.07 25.84
C THR A 54 -23.86 14.25 27.10
N ILE A 55 -22.89 15.16 27.08
CA ILE A 55 -22.09 15.47 28.27
C ILE A 55 -22.87 16.33 29.28
N GLN A 56 -23.64 17.31 28.81
CA GLN A 56 -24.49 18.14 29.71
C GLN A 56 -25.50 17.30 30.51
N VAL A 57 -26.04 16.24 29.89
CA VAL A 57 -27.00 15.33 30.53
C VAL A 57 -26.31 14.12 31.18
N SER A 58 -24.97 14.01 31.08
CA SER A 58 -24.19 12.85 31.55
C SER A 58 -24.64 11.52 30.94
N GLU A 59 -25.15 11.56 29.72
CA GLU A 59 -25.60 10.39 28.95
C GLU A 59 -24.45 9.78 28.13
N PHE A 60 -23.58 9.02 28.79
CA PHE A 60 -22.47 8.36 28.11
C PHE A 60 -22.91 7.17 27.24
N HIS A 61 -23.94 6.44 27.65
CA HIS A 61 -24.53 5.36 26.88
C HIS A 61 -26.06 5.49 26.86
N PRO A 62 -26.71 5.40 25.68
CA PRO A 62 -26.12 5.22 24.34
C PRO A 62 -25.65 6.53 23.68
N GLY A 63 -26.02 7.69 24.23
CA GLY A 63 -25.86 9.01 23.62
C GLY A 63 -24.44 9.31 23.12
N PHE A 64 -23.46 9.45 24.01
CA PHE A 64 -22.08 9.80 23.63
C PHE A 64 -21.49 8.78 22.65
N THR A 65 -21.66 7.48 22.91
CA THR A 65 -21.20 6.42 22.01
C THR A 65 -21.76 6.57 20.59
N LEU A 66 -23.06 6.87 20.45
CA LEU A 66 -23.71 7.07 19.16
C LEU A 66 -23.12 8.26 18.41
N TRP A 67 -23.00 9.41 19.07
CA TRP A 67 -22.56 10.65 18.41
C TRP A 67 -21.05 10.65 18.11
N THR A 68 -20.23 9.96 18.92
CA THR A 68 -18.83 9.70 18.57
C THR A 68 -18.72 8.77 17.36
N ARG A 69 -19.56 7.73 17.27
CA ARG A 69 -19.63 6.90 16.05
C ARG A 69 -20.03 7.72 14.83
N LYS A 70 -21.01 8.62 14.96
CA LYS A 70 -21.42 9.55 13.90
C LYS A 70 -20.29 10.49 13.48
N LEU A 71 -19.47 10.95 14.40
CA LEU A 71 -18.26 11.73 14.08
C LEU A 71 -17.25 10.90 13.28
N LYS A 72 -16.99 9.63 13.68
CA LYS A 72 -16.10 8.73 12.91
C LYS A 72 -16.64 8.46 11.50
N GLU A 73 -17.94 8.19 11.37
CA GLU A 73 -18.63 8.05 10.07
C GLU A 73 -18.49 9.34 9.24
N PHE A 74 -18.67 10.51 9.86
CA PHE A 74 -18.49 11.80 9.19
C PHE A 74 -17.06 11.99 8.67
N MET A 75 -16.04 11.73 9.49
CA MET A 75 -14.63 11.85 9.06
C MET A 75 -14.28 10.85 7.97
N SER A 76 -14.85 9.65 8.01
CA SER A 76 -14.65 8.64 6.96
C SER A 76 -15.25 9.07 5.62
N LEU A 77 -16.40 9.73 5.63
CA LEU A 77 -17.09 10.16 4.41
C LEU A 77 -16.52 11.48 3.89
N TYR A 78 -16.45 12.48 4.77
CA TYR A 78 -16.14 13.87 4.41
C TYR A 78 -14.68 14.27 4.60
N GLY A 79 -13.86 13.45 5.25
CA GLY A 79 -12.53 13.85 5.72
C GLY A 79 -12.64 14.83 6.90
N PHE A 80 -11.62 15.69 7.04
CA PHE A 80 -11.62 16.76 8.05
C PHE A 80 -12.37 17.98 7.50
N TYR A 81 -13.67 17.79 7.23
CA TYR A 81 -14.58 18.83 6.73
C TYR A 81 -15.06 19.73 7.88
N PHE A 82 -14.09 20.33 8.58
CA PHE A 82 -14.28 21.34 9.61
C PHE A 82 -13.01 22.19 9.73
N THR A 83 -13.15 23.33 10.40
CA THR A 83 -12.07 24.31 10.60
C THR A 83 -11.04 23.84 11.64
N LYS A 84 -9.84 24.41 11.63
CA LYS A 84 -8.78 24.11 12.62
C LYS A 84 -9.26 24.38 14.05
N ILE A 85 -10.01 25.48 14.24
CA ILE A 85 -10.62 25.84 15.52
C ILE A 85 -11.54 24.71 16.03
N ASN A 86 -12.41 24.19 15.16
CA ASN A 86 -13.34 23.12 15.54
C ASN A 86 -12.60 21.80 15.78
N HIS A 87 -11.53 21.52 15.04
CA HIS A 87 -10.68 20.37 15.27
C HIS A 87 -10.06 20.41 16.67
N VAL A 88 -9.40 21.52 17.04
CA VAL A 88 -8.81 21.69 18.38
C VAL A 88 -9.86 21.59 19.47
N LYS A 89 -11.07 22.12 19.26
CA LYS A 89 -12.20 21.99 20.20
C LYS A 89 -12.62 20.52 20.40
N LEU A 90 -12.68 19.72 19.33
CA LEU A 90 -12.98 18.29 19.44
C LEU A 90 -11.91 17.54 20.23
N ILE A 91 -10.63 17.83 19.98
CA ILE A 91 -9.52 17.22 20.74
C ILE A 91 -9.65 17.57 22.23
N LYS A 92 -9.78 18.87 22.55
CA LYS A 92 -9.95 19.33 23.94
C LYS A 92 -11.20 18.73 24.60
N PHE A 93 -12.28 18.55 23.84
CA PHE A 93 -13.50 17.90 24.32
C PHE A 93 -13.22 16.46 24.76
N TYR A 94 -12.61 15.62 23.93
CA TYR A 94 -12.28 14.24 24.32
C TYR A 94 -11.24 14.16 25.44
N LEU A 95 -10.22 15.04 25.43
CA LEU A 95 -9.25 15.15 26.52
C LEU A 95 -9.93 15.47 27.86
N SER A 96 -10.91 16.39 27.87
CA SER A 96 -11.63 16.77 29.09
C SER A 96 -12.42 15.61 29.71
N ILE A 97 -12.96 14.71 28.87
CA ILE A 97 -13.68 13.52 29.32
C ILE A 97 -12.72 12.56 30.01
N ILE A 98 -11.60 12.19 29.36
CA ILE A 98 -10.61 11.26 29.95
C ILE A 98 -9.81 11.85 31.11
N SER A 99 -9.86 13.16 31.31
CA SER A 99 -9.28 13.82 32.49
C SER A 99 -10.13 13.59 33.75
N THR A 100 -11.39 13.18 33.58
CA THR A 100 -12.31 12.86 34.68
C THR A 100 -12.12 11.40 35.09
N THR A 101 -12.04 11.13 36.41
CA THR A 101 -11.73 9.80 36.94
C THR A 101 -12.94 8.86 37.03
N ASP A 102 -14.17 9.40 36.98
CA ASP A 102 -15.42 8.64 37.16
C ASP A 102 -16.08 8.20 35.83
N ILE A 103 -15.27 7.83 34.83
CA ILE A 103 -15.79 7.30 33.56
C ILE A 103 -15.51 5.80 33.42
N SER A 104 -16.39 5.10 32.70
CA SER A 104 -16.17 3.68 32.43
C SER A 104 -14.99 3.46 31.47
N TYR A 105 -14.30 2.33 31.62
CA TYR A 105 -13.17 1.96 30.73
C TYR A 105 -13.57 1.92 29.25
N SER A 106 -14.81 1.53 28.94
CA SER A 106 -15.33 1.54 27.57
C SER A 106 -15.45 2.96 27.00
N VAL A 107 -15.91 3.93 27.79
CA VAL A 107 -16.00 5.33 27.37
C VAL A 107 -14.59 5.92 27.21
N ALA A 108 -13.68 5.61 28.13
CA ALA A 108 -12.28 6.02 28.02
C ALA A 108 -11.63 5.47 26.73
N GLN A 109 -11.85 4.20 26.40
CA GLN A 109 -11.35 3.59 25.16
C GLN A 109 -11.86 4.33 23.91
N ILE A 110 -13.17 4.61 23.85
CA ILE A 110 -13.78 5.35 22.75
C ILE A 110 -13.12 6.74 22.61
N CYS A 111 -12.80 7.40 23.72
CA CYS A 111 -12.11 8.68 23.70
C CYS A 111 -10.67 8.54 23.17
N PHE A 112 -9.89 7.56 23.63
CA PHE A 112 -8.53 7.32 23.12
C PHE A 112 -8.52 7.04 21.63
N GLU A 113 -9.44 6.19 21.14
CA GLU A 113 -9.55 5.92 19.72
C GLU A 113 -9.96 7.15 18.90
N SER A 114 -10.87 7.96 19.44
CA SER A 114 -11.32 9.19 18.76
C SER A 114 -10.22 10.26 18.75
N LEU A 115 -9.45 10.37 19.82
CA LEU A 115 -8.28 11.24 19.89
C LEU A 115 -7.19 10.79 18.92
N MET A 116 -6.93 9.48 18.82
CA MET A 116 -6.03 8.92 17.81
C MET A 116 -6.47 9.30 16.40
N ASP A 117 -7.77 9.19 16.09
CA ASP A 117 -8.30 9.58 14.77
C ASP A 117 -8.14 11.08 14.46
N LEU A 118 -8.24 11.94 15.47
CA LEU A 118 -8.07 13.39 15.34
C LEU A 118 -6.58 13.80 15.26
N LEU A 119 -5.71 13.14 16.03
CA LEU A 119 -4.30 13.50 16.17
C LEU A 119 -3.37 12.84 15.13
N LYS A 120 -3.81 11.79 14.43
CA LYS A 120 -2.95 11.04 13.47
C LYS A 120 -2.43 11.87 12.29
N HIS A 121 -3.13 12.95 11.93
CA HIS A 121 -2.69 13.88 10.89
C HIS A 121 -2.02 15.10 11.52
N ILE A 122 -0.81 14.87 12.03
CA ILE A 122 0.03 15.87 12.70
C ILE A 122 0.30 17.10 11.81
N GLU A 123 0.22 16.97 10.49
CA GLU A 123 0.36 18.09 9.55
C GLU A 123 -0.79 19.12 9.64
N LEU A 124 -1.92 18.79 10.29
CA LEU A 124 -3.10 19.66 10.34
C LEU A 124 -3.12 20.62 11.54
N ILE A 125 -2.39 20.32 12.62
CA ILE A 125 -2.40 21.12 13.85
C ILE A 125 -0.96 21.48 14.19
N GLN A 126 -0.68 22.77 14.39
CA GLN A 126 0.63 23.18 14.84
C GLN A 126 0.78 22.99 16.34
N ARG A 127 2.01 22.80 16.81
CA ARG A 127 2.31 22.68 18.25
C ARG A 127 1.87 23.89 19.06
N ASN A 128 1.83 25.08 18.46
CA ASN A 128 1.38 26.31 19.15
C ASN A 128 -0.13 26.33 19.38
N ASP A 129 -0.91 25.55 18.61
CA ASP A 129 -2.38 25.53 18.69
C ASP A 129 -2.89 24.58 19.79
N LEU A 130 -2.04 23.66 20.26
CA LEU A 130 -2.43 22.56 21.13
C LEU A 130 -1.32 22.20 22.12
N THR A 131 -1.67 22.17 23.41
CA THR A 131 -0.83 21.63 24.49
C THR A 131 -1.61 20.56 25.23
N ILE A 132 -0.97 19.42 25.46
CA ILE A 132 -1.55 18.24 26.09
C ILE A 132 -0.71 17.84 27.31
N ASP A 133 -1.39 17.56 28.43
CA ASP A 133 -0.76 17.01 29.63
C ASP A 133 -0.58 15.49 29.50
N TRP A 134 0.68 15.06 29.50
CA TRP A 134 1.06 13.64 29.39
C TRP A 134 0.58 12.80 30.58
N GLN A 135 0.41 13.42 31.76
CA GLN A 135 0.00 12.72 32.98
C GLN A 135 -1.41 12.14 32.87
N ILE A 136 -2.26 12.67 31.98
CA ILE A 136 -3.59 12.10 31.71
C ILE A 136 -3.44 10.66 31.21
N PHE A 137 -2.63 10.44 30.18
CA PHE A 137 -2.42 9.11 29.59
C PHE A 137 -1.66 8.19 30.54
N TYR A 138 -0.67 8.72 31.25
CA TYR A 138 0.13 7.93 32.17
C TYR A 138 -0.68 7.38 33.34
N ARG A 139 -1.63 8.17 33.87
CA ARG A 139 -2.59 7.69 34.89
C ARG A 139 -3.41 6.51 34.40
N TRP A 140 -3.94 6.59 33.18
CA TRP A 140 -4.70 5.48 32.58
C TRP A 140 -3.84 4.25 32.29
N LEU A 141 -2.59 4.44 31.86
CA LEU A 141 -1.66 3.33 31.66
C LEU A 141 -1.32 2.63 32.97
N LYS A 142 -1.05 3.38 34.05
CA LYS A 142 -0.85 2.80 35.40
C LYS A 142 -2.05 1.94 35.81
N VAL A 143 -3.26 2.47 35.64
CA VAL A 143 -4.50 1.71 35.92
C VAL A 143 -4.54 0.43 35.09
N ALA A 144 -4.32 0.50 33.77
CA ALA A 144 -4.35 -0.68 32.91
C ALA A 144 -3.33 -1.76 33.34
N LYS A 145 -2.09 -1.36 33.66
CA LYS A 145 -1.04 -2.27 34.14
C LYS A 145 -1.34 -2.86 35.52
N ASP A 146 -1.85 -2.06 36.45
CA ASP A 146 -2.25 -2.53 37.79
C ASP A 146 -3.35 -3.59 37.73
N TYR A 147 -4.31 -3.44 36.81
CA TYR A 147 -5.38 -4.43 36.59
C TYR A 147 -4.84 -5.78 36.09
N GLN A 148 -3.84 -5.78 35.21
CA GLN A 148 -3.22 -7.02 34.73
C GLN A 148 -2.53 -7.79 35.88
N LEU A 149 -1.98 -7.07 36.86
CA LEU A 149 -1.34 -7.65 38.04
C LEU A 149 -2.38 -8.12 39.10
N LYS A 150 -3.57 -7.54 39.14
CA LYS A 150 -4.63 -7.79 40.13
C LYS A 150 -5.83 -8.53 39.53
N SER A 151 -5.60 -9.77 39.09
CA SER A 151 -6.60 -10.65 38.45
C SER A 151 -7.85 -11.01 39.27
N TYR A 152 -7.95 -10.57 40.53
CA TYR A 152 -9.11 -10.77 41.41
C TYR A 152 -10.16 -9.64 41.33
N LEU A 153 -9.90 -8.56 40.59
CA LEU A 153 -10.88 -7.49 40.36
C LEU A 153 -11.93 -7.98 39.35
N MET A 154 -13.21 -8.03 39.76
CA MET A 154 -14.35 -8.45 38.91
C MET A 154 -14.67 -7.49 37.73
N VAL A 155 -13.81 -6.53 37.44
CA VAL A 155 -14.00 -5.56 36.36
C VAL A 155 -13.15 -5.96 35.16
N LYS A 156 -13.81 -6.32 34.06
CA LYS A 156 -13.15 -6.71 32.82
C LYS A 156 -12.77 -5.46 32.03
N LEU A 157 -11.47 -5.26 31.79
CA LEU A 157 -11.00 -4.26 30.84
C LEU A 157 -11.52 -4.59 29.42
N PRO A 158 -11.89 -3.58 28.63
CA PRO A 158 -12.16 -3.77 27.22
C PRO A 158 -10.98 -4.41 26.50
N LYS A 159 -11.27 -5.14 25.41
CA LYS A 159 -10.23 -5.68 24.55
C LYS A 159 -9.40 -4.53 23.96
N ASP A 160 -8.09 -4.69 23.92
CA ASP A 160 -7.14 -3.72 23.35
C ASP A 160 -7.08 -2.36 24.07
N PHE A 161 -7.59 -2.26 25.30
CA PHE A 161 -7.63 -1.01 26.07
C PHE A 161 -6.26 -0.34 26.24
N GLU A 162 -5.26 -1.12 26.69
CA GLU A 162 -3.89 -0.63 26.84
C GLU A 162 -3.31 -0.16 25.50
N LEU A 163 -3.54 -0.91 24.42
CA LEU A 163 -3.07 -0.57 23.09
C LEU A 163 -3.68 0.76 22.60
N SER A 164 -4.97 1.01 22.87
CA SER A 164 -5.62 2.28 22.55
C SER A 164 -4.98 3.45 23.28
N ILE A 165 -4.60 3.29 24.56
CA ILE A 165 -3.88 4.31 25.33
C ILE A 165 -2.53 4.58 24.67
N VAL A 166 -1.72 3.54 24.46
CA VAL A 166 -0.35 3.65 23.92
C VAL A 166 -0.35 4.35 22.56
N LYS A 167 -1.18 3.91 21.62
CA LYS A 167 -1.26 4.53 20.29
C LYS A 167 -1.73 5.99 20.37
N CYS A 168 -2.70 6.29 21.24
CA CYS A 168 -3.15 7.65 21.43
C CYS A 168 -2.06 8.54 22.03
N THR A 169 -1.28 8.03 23.00
CA THR A 169 -0.13 8.74 23.59
C THR A 169 0.91 9.07 22.53
N GLN A 170 1.25 8.11 21.66
CA GLN A 170 2.21 8.32 20.57
C GLN A 170 1.74 9.41 19.58
N CYS A 171 0.44 9.52 19.28
CA CYS A 171 -0.10 10.63 18.49
C CYS A 171 -0.16 11.96 19.27
N ALA A 172 -0.24 11.92 20.60
CA ALA A 172 -0.38 13.10 21.46
C ALA A 172 0.97 13.70 21.88
N SER A 173 2.05 12.90 21.92
CA SER A 173 3.37 13.34 22.36
C SER A 173 3.94 14.58 21.64
N PRO A 174 3.61 14.86 20.35
CA PRO A 174 3.94 16.14 19.69
C PRO A 174 3.44 17.40 20.34
N TYR A 175 2.38 17.26 21.12
CA TYR A 175 1.71 18.36 21.76
C TYR A 175 1.98 18.41 23.25
N PHE A 176 2.88 17.58 23.78
CA PHE A 176 3.29 17.68 25.18
C PHE A 176 4.00 19.01 25.46
N SER A 177 3.86 19.48 26.70
CA SER A 177 4.53 20.71 27.16
C SER A 177 6.05 20.60 27.00
N SER A 178 6.74 21.73 26.93
CA SER A 178 8.20 21.71 26.81
C SER A 178 8.91 21.16 28.06
N THR A 179 8.23 21.14 29.22
CA THR A 179 8.72 20.54 30.48
C THR A 179 8.49 19.04 30.57
N ALA A 180 7.61 18.47 29.74
CA ALA A 180 7.17 17.09 29.85
C ALA A 180 8.33 16.09 29.79
N THR A 181 9.33 16.31 28.94
CA THR A 181 10.50 15.41 28.86
C THR A 181 11.18 15.26 30.22
N GLN A 182 11.45 16.37 30.91
CA GLN A 182 12.10 16.35 32.22
C GLN A 182 11.22 15.66 33.27
N GLU A 183 9.92 15.99 33.30
CA GLU A 183 8.97 15.38 34.22
C GLU A 183 8.85 13.85 34.03
N ILE A 184 8.83 13.38 32.78
CA ILE A 184 8.80 11.95 32.44
C ILE A 184 10.10 11.28 32.91
N LEU A 185 11.25 11.91 32.68
CA LEU A 185 12.52 11.39 33.17
C LEU A 185 12.54 11.29 34.70
N ASP A 186 12.11 12.34 35.40
CA ASP A 186 12.14 12.35 36.87
C ASP A 186 11.23 11.26 37.48
N GLU A 187 10.09 10.98 36.85
CA GLU A 187 9.14 9.95 37.30
C GLU A 187 9.60 8.52 36.97
N ILE A 188 10.19 8.28 35.79
CA ILE A 188 10.47 6.92 35.28
C ILE A 188 11.93 6.50 35.49
N ARG A 189 12.89 7.43 35.44
CA ARG A 189 14.33 7.14 35.58
C ARG A 189 14.68 6.34 36.85
N PRO A 190 14.02 6.51 38.02
CA PRO A 190 14.29 5.68 39.20
C PRO A 190 14.08 4.17 38.99
N GLN A 191 13.31 3.77 37.97
CA GLN A 191 13.02 2.37 37.63
C GLN A 191 14.09 1.75 36.70
N LEU A 192 15.04 2.56 36.18
CA LEU A 192 16.16 2.10 35.36
C LEU A 192 17.22 1.39 36.23
N TYR A 193 16.89 0.15 36.62
CA TYR A 193 17.77 -0.67 37.42
C TYR A 193 18.26 -1.89 36.61
N PRO A 194 19.52 -1.89 36.12
CA PRO A 194 20.05 -2.95 35.25
C PRO A 194 19.99 -4.38 35.82
N SER A 195 19.96 -4.54 37.15
CA SER A 195 19.89 -5.86 37.78
C SER A 195 18.46 -6.41 37.91
N ASP A 196 17.42 -5.56 37.81
CA ASP A 196 16.03 -5.98 37.68
C ASP A 196 15.56 -5.76 36.25
N LEU A 197 15.69 -6.80 35.43
CA LEU A 197 15.29 -6.79 34.03
C LEU A 197 13.80 -6.49 33.83
N THR A 198 12.94 -6.79 34.80
CA THR A 198 11.49 -6.53 34.70
C THR A 198 11.22 -5.04 34.87
N SER A 199 11.77 -4.43 35.91
CA SER A 199 11.68 -2.97 36.14
C SER A 199 12.30 -2.20 34.97
N MET A 200 13.49 -2.62 34.52
CA MET A 200 14.17 -1.98 33.38
C MET A 200 13.34 -2.07 32.09
N CYS A 201 12.77 -3.23 31.79
CA CYS A 201 11.92 -3.41 30.61
C CYS A 201 10.64 -2.58 30.67
N ASN A 202 9.98 -2.53 31.84
CA ASN A 202 8.81 -1.68 32.04
C ASN A 202 9.15 -0.19 31.88
N ALA A 203 10.29 0.26 32.41
CA ALA A 203 10.75 1.63 32.29
C ALA A 203 11.04 2.01 30.82
N MET A 204 11.80 1.18 30.10
CA MET A 204 12.11 1.41 28.67
C MET A 204 10.85 1.41 27.81
N GLN A 205 9.89 0.52 28.10
CA GLN A 205 8.59 0.52 27.43
C GLN A 205 7.81 1.81 27.68
N ILE A 206 7.80 2.35 28.91
CA ILE A 206 7.13 3.62 29.19
C ILE A 206 7.84 4.78 28.48
N PHE A 207 9.17 4.80 28.45
CA PHE A 207 9.92 5.80 27.71
C PHE A 207 9.58 5.77 26.22
N ASP A 208 9.48 4.59 25.61
CA ASP A 208 9.08 4.40 24.22
C ASP A 208 7.69 4.97 23.90
N TYR A 209 6.79 4.95 24.88
CA TYR A 209 5.43 5.46 24.70
C TYR A 209 5.31 6.98 24.91
N PHE A 210 6.10 7.55 25.81
CA PHE A 210 5.88 8.90 26.33
C PHE A 210 6.92 9.93 25.95
N LEU A 211 8.18 9.55 25.66
CA LEU A 211 9.22 10.54 25.37
C LEU A 211 8.87 11.36 24.12
N PRO A 212 8.86 12.70 24.19
CA PRO A 212 8.73 13.54 23.01
C PRO A 212 9.97 13.44 22.12
N LEU A 213 9.81 12.97 20.87
CA LEU A 213 10.93 12.77 19.92
C LEU A 213 10.96 13.76 18.76
N HIS A 214 9.89 14.52 18.55
CA HIS A 214 9.66 15.43 17.39
C HIS A 214 9.65 16.91 17.83
N LEU A 215 10.34 17.24 18.91
CA LEU A 215 10.41 18.63 19.37
C LEU A 215 11.15 19.49 18.34
N PRO A 216 10.73 20.75 18.11
CA PRO A 216 11.40 21.62 17.17
C PRO A 216 12.83 21.97 17.62
N PRO A 217 13.73 22.41 16.70
CA PRO A 217 15.14 22.64 16.99
C PRO A 217 15.45 23.53 18.20
N HIS A 218 14.65 24.57 18.42
CA HIS A 218 14.81 25.49 19.54
C HIS A 218 14.49 24.86 20.91
N LEU A 219 13.88 23.67 20.95
CA LEU A 219 13.54 22.92 22.16
C LEU A 219 14.36 21.63 22.33
N HIS A 220 15.35 21.35 21.48
CA HIS A 220 16.16 20.13 21.60
C HIS A 220 16.88 20.01 22.96
N GLU A 221 17.26 21.14 23.57
CA GLU A 221 17.84 21.19 24.94
C GLU A 221 16.86 20.71 26.02
N GLN A 222 15.55 20.90 25.80
CA GLN A 222 14.47 20.42 26.68
C GLN A 222 13.91 19.07 26.22
N GLY A 223 14.51 18.49 25.17
CA GLY A 223 14.09 17.25 24.53
C GLY A 223 15.14 16.17 24.70
N PHE A 224 15.56 15.58 23.58
CA PHE A 224 16.44 14.43 23.58
C PHE A 224 17.81 14.66 24.22
N LYS A 225 18.31 15.91 24.24
CA LYS A 225 19.62 16.22 24.87
C LYS A 225 19.65 15.95 26.38
N LEU A 226 18.49 15.85 27.04
CA LEU A 226 18.39 15.54 28.47
C LEU A 226 18.67 14.06 28.81
N TRP A 227 18.57 13.15 27.85
CA TRP A 227 18.62 11.70 28.09
C TRP A 227 19.42 10.91 27.06
N PHE A 228 19.69 11.46 25.88
CA PHE A 228 20.32 10.75 24.77
C PHE A 228 21.67 10.12 25.15
N SER A 229 22.57 10.87 25.78
CA SER A 229 23.90 10.39 26.17
C SER A 229 23.84 9.27 27.21
N GLU A 230 22.95 9.40 28.20
CA GLU A 230 22.70 8.38 29.23
C GLU A 230 22.19 7.09 28.59
N PHE A 231 21.14 7.19 27.77
CA PHE A 231 20.48 6.05 27.16
C PHE A 231 21.38 5.35 26.14
N PHE A 232 22.14 6.12 25.36
CA PHE A 232 23.11 5.57 24.42
C PHE A 232 24.25 4.87 25.17
N GLY A 233 24.71 5.44 26.30
CA GLY A 233 25.68 4.79 27.18
C GLY A 233 25.16 3.49 27.79
N ILE A 234 23.88 3.41 28.16
CA ILE A 234 23.24 2.17 28.62
C ILE A 234 23.28 1.11 27.52
N TRP A 235 22.87 1.50 26.31
CA TRP A 235 22.85 0.60 25.15
C TRP A 235 24.24 0.09 24.76
N GLU A 236 25.26 0.94 24.85
CA GLU A 236 26.65 0.61 24.50
C GLU A 236 27.30 -0.35 25.51
N ASN A 237 27.01 -0.18 26.79
CA ASN A 237 27.72 -0.89 27.86
C ASN A 237 27.05 -2.19 28.28
N ILE A 238 25.72 -2.31 28.14
CA ILE A 238 24.98 -3.50 28.53
C ILE A 238 24.83 -4.43 27.33
N ASN A 239 25.79 -5.35 27.16
CA ASN A 239 25.84 -6.26 26.00
C ASN A 239 25.07 -7.57 26.20
N ASN A 240 23.85 -7.50 26.73
CA ASN A 240 23.00 -8.68 26.95
C ASN A 240 21.72 -8.56 26.10
N GLU A 241 21.50 -9.53 25.20
CA GLU A 241 20.26 -9.67 24.42
C GLU A 241 19.04 -9.70 25.36
N THR A 242 18.43 -8.55 25.57
CA THR A 242 17.41 -8.33 26.59
C THR A 242 16.19 -7.67 25.95
N THR A 243 15.00 -8.01 26.44
CA THR A 243 13.74 -7.53 25.86
C THR A 243 13.56 -6.02 25.97
N TRP A 244 14.32 -5.32 26.80
CA TRP A 244 14.24 -3.86 26.92
C TRP A 244 14.96 -3.14 25.78
N GLU A 245 15.95 -3.76 25.13
CA GLU A 245 16.72 -3.16 24.03
C GLU A 245 15.83 -2.84 22.82
N LEU A 246 14.77 -3.63 22.58
CA LEU A 246 13.86 -3.41 21.47
C LEU A 246 13.17 -2.04 21.53
N TYR A 247 12.76 -1.63 22.73
CA TYR A 247 12.13 -0.32 22.95
C TYR A 247 13.13 0.79 22.73
N LEU A 248 14.37 0.59 23.18
CA LEU A 248 15.42 1.58 23.04
C LEU A 248 15.85 1.77 21.57
N VAL A 249 15.93 0.68 20.79
CA VAL A 249 16.18 0.74 19.34
C VAL A 249 15.05 1.47 18.62
N ASN A 250 13.79 1.23 19.00
CA ASN A 250 12.66 2.00 18.45
C ASN A 250 12.79 3.50 18.79
N ILE A 251 13.08 3.85 20.05
CA ILE A 251 13.32 5.25 20.46
C ILE A 251 14.41 5.89 19.61
N PHE A 252 15.58 5.26 19.45
CA PHE A 252 16.67 5.82 18.65
C PHE A 252 16.33 5.93 17.17
N SER A 253 15.60 4.96 16.62
CA SER A 253 15.13 4.99 15.25
C SER A 253 14.18 6.16 14.98
N GLN A 254 13.19 6.35 15.84
CA GLN A 254 12.26 7.47 15.77
C GLN A 254 12.98 8.81 16.00
N LEU A 255 13.88 8.85 16.98
CA LEU A 255 14.70 10.04 17.27
C LEU A 255 15.53 10.44 16.04
N ALA A 256 16.24 9.49 15.43
CA ALA A 256 17.03 9.75 14.23
C ALA A 256 16.15 10.29 13.09
N TRP A 257 14.99 9.68 12.87
CA TRP A 257 14.06 10.07 11.79
C TRP A 257 13.50 11.48 11.96
N TYR A 258 13.06 11.86 13.17
CA TYR A 258 12.50 13.20 13.40
C TYR A 258 13.57 14.29 13.52
N ASN A 259 14.83 13.94 13.73
CA ASN A 259 15.92 14.88 14.00
C ASN A 259 17.08 14.75 13.00
N ILE A 260 16.78 14.46 11.73
CA ILE A 260 17.76 14.33 10.65
C ILE A 260 18.60 15.61 10.56
N GLY A 261 19.93 15.46 10.64
CA GLY A 261 20.90 16.56 10.59
C GLY A 261 21.11 17.32 11.91
N TYR A 262 20.42 16.94 12.99
CA TYR A 262 20.60 17.57 14.32
C TYR A 262 21.39 16.71 15.31
N ILE A 263 21.56 15.42 15.03
CA ILE A 263 22.38 14.48 15.80
C ILE A 263 23.52 13.98 14.91
N ASP A 264 24.76 14.16 15.37
CA ASP A 264 25.93 13.62 14.69
C ASP A 264 26.15 12.16 15.12
N TRP A 265 25.75 11.23 14.26
CA TRP A 265 25.86 9.79 14.51
C TRP A 265 27.23 9.20 14.14
N THR A 266 28.11 9.97 13.49
CA THR A 266 29.32 9.47 12.82
C THR A 266 30.23 8.63 13.73
N GLN A 267 30.44 9.08 14.97
CA GLN A 267 31.28 8.39 15.94
C GLN A 267 30.74 7.03 16.41
N TRP A 268 29.44 6.77 16.23
CA TRP A 268 28.78 5.55 16.67
C TRP A 268 28.44 4.59 15.54
N LEU A 269 28.64 4.97 14.26
CA LEU A 269 28.26 4.15 13.11
C LEU A 269 28.85 2.73 13.19
N ASN A 270 30.14 2.58 13.49
CA ASN A 270 30.78 1.28 13.65
C ASN A 270 30.06 0.38 14.66
N LYS A 271 29.65 0.93 15.81
CA LYS A 271 28.96 0.18 16.86
C LYS A 271 27.55 -0.17 16.42
N ILE A 272 26.81 0.80 15.87
CA ILE A 272 25.45 0.63 15.37
C ILE A 272 25.38 -0.49 14.32
N PHE A 273 26.22 -0.43 13.29
CA PHE A 273 26.25 -1.45 12.24
C PHE A 273 26.74 -2.81 12.74
N THR A 274 27.65 -2.86 13.72
CA THR A 274 28.05 -4.12 14.37
C THR A 274 26.89 -4.77 15.13
N HIS A 275 26.08 -3.98 15.85
CA HIS A 275 24.88 -4.48 16.52
C HIS A 275 23.84 -4.98 15.51
N PHE A 276 23.63 -4.27 14.40
CA PHE A 276 22.73 -4.72 13.34
C PHE A 276 23.22 -6.02 12.68
N LEU A 277 24.52 -6.14 12.40
CA LEU A 277 25.12 -7.35 11.84
C LEU A 277 24.91 -8.57 12.75
N ARG A 278 25.20 -8.42 14.05
CA ARG A 278 24.92 -9.47 15.06
C ARG A 278 23.45 -9.83 15.10
N GLY A 279 22.61 -8.81 14.94
CA GLY A 279 21.17 -8.92 14.84
C GLY A 279 20.66 -9.95 13.84
N PHE A 280 21.22 -9.97 12.62
CA PHE A 280 20.84 -10.95 11.60
C PHE A 280 21.02 -12.40 12.01
N SER A 281 21.78 -12.67 13.08
CA SER A 281 21.95 -14.01 13.66
C SER A 281 22.39 -15.05 12.62
N LEU A 282 23.25 -14.63 11.69
CA LEU A 282 23.65 -15.43 10.53
C LEU A 282 24.52 -16.63 10.96
N PRO A 283 24.37 -17.81 10.31
CA PRO A 283 25.21 -18.96 10.62
C PRO A 283 26.63 -18.74 10.08
N ILE A 284 27.58 -18.49 10.98
CA ILE A 284 29.01 -18.30 10.63
C ILE A 284 29.82 -19.44 11.23
N GLY A 285 30.51 -20.21 10.38
CA GLY A 285 31.39 -21.31 10.79
C GLY A 285 30.67 -22.63 11.14
N GLN A 286 31.39 -23.55 11.80
CA GLN A 286 30.89 -24.90 12.14
C GLN A 286 29.98 -24.94 13.38
N ALA A 287 29.76 -23.81 14.07
CA ALA A 287 28.89 -23.74 15.24
C ALA A 287 27.41 -23.63 14.83
N GLN A 288 26.80 -24.78 14.60
CA GLN A 288 25.35 -24.89 14.41
C GLN A 288 24.61 -24.68 15.74
N LYS A 289 23.54 -23.87 15.67
CA LYS A 289 22.48 -23.62 16.69
C LYS A 289 22.75 -22.52 17.73
N THR A 290 22.88 -21.27 17.29
CA THR A 290 22.21 -20.19 18.04
C THR A 290 20.78 -20.08 17.52
N THR A 291 19.82 -20.62 18.26
CA THR A 291 18.36 -20.49 18.03
C THR A 291 17.82 -19.10 18.36
N LYS A 292 18.72 -18.11 18.49
CA LYS A 292 18.40 -16.77 18.94
C LYS A 292 17.76 -16.02 17.79
N LYS A 293 16.50 -15.65 17.96
CA LYS A 293 15.77 -14.82 16.99
C LYS A 293 16.27 -13.39 17.11
N PHE A 294 16.41 -12.72 15.98
CA PHE A 294 16.60 -11.28 15.96
C PHE A 294 15.46 -10.59 16.73
N ILE A 295 15.83 -9.74 17.68
CA ILE A 295 14.88 -9.12 18.61
C ILE A 295 14.34 -7.80 18.05
N TYR A 296 15.08 -7.14 17.15
CA TYR A 296 14.69 -5.82 16.65
C TYR A 296 13.73 -5.90 15.45
N PRO A 297 12.66 -5.09 15.43
CA PRO A 297 11.87 -4.92 14.22
C PRO A 297 12.73 -4.37 13.07
N MET A 298 12.61 -4.97 11.89
CA MET A 298 13.38 -4.53 10.72
C MET A 298 13.06 -3.11 10.27
N ALA A 299 11.82 -2.68 10.47
CA ALA A 299 11.40 -1.31 10.19
C ALA A 299 12.22 -0.28 11.00
N ASP A 300 12.46 -0.54 12.29
CA ASP A 300 13.16 0.40 13.17
C ASP A 300 14.64 0.50 12.78
N VAL A 301 15.28 -0.64 12.54
CA VAL A 301 16.69 -0.68 12.13
C VAL A 301 16.91 0.05 10.81
N THR A 302 16.06 -0.24 9.83
CA THR A 302 16.18 0.37 8.50
C THR A 302 15.82 1.86 8.51
N GLN A 303 14.82 2.28 9.29
CA GLN A 303 14.50 3.70 9.48
C GLN A 303 15.67 4.45 10.12
N TRP A 304 16.34 3.85 11.12
CA TRP A 304 17.50 4.46 11.75
C TRP A 304 18.67 4.60 10.75
N ILE A 305 18.97 3.55 9.98
CA ILE A 305 19.99 3.61 8.91
C ILE A 305 19.64 4.73 7.92
N VAL A 306 18.42 4.73 7.39
CA VAL A 306 17.99 5.71 6.38
C VAL A 306 18.07 7.13 6.92
N ALA A 307 17.68 7.38 8.18
CA ALA A 307 17.76 8.70 8.79
C ALA A 307 19.21 9.22 8.90
N MET A 308 20.20 8.32 9.03
CA MET A 308 21.62 8.66 9.12
C MET A 308 22.30 8.87 7.75
N ILE A 309 21.65 8.56 6.62
CA ILE A 309 22.22 8.77 5.28
C ILE A 309 22.24 10.27 4.93
N GLY A 310 23.26 10.72 4.20
CA GLY A 310 23.46 12.13 3.83
C GLY A 310 24.75 12.70 4.43
N ASN A 311 25.09 13.94 4.04
CA ASN A 311 26.26 14.68 4.51
C ASN A 311 27.58 13.86 4.51
N GLY A 312 28.09 13.54 3.31
CA GLY A 312 29.42 12.91 3.13
C GLY A 312 29.43 11.38 3.01
N ASN A 313 28.26 10.74 2.91
CA ASN A 313 28.07 9.32 2.55
C ASN A 313 28.79 8.27 3.41
N LEU A 314 29.28 8.63 4.60
CA LEU A 314 29.91 7.68 5.53
C LEU A 314 28.94 6.58 6.00
N CYS A 315 27.69 6.94 6.33
CA CYS A 315 26.67 5.95 6.69
C CYS A 315 26.39 4.98 5.53
N LEU A 316 26.38 5.48 4.29
CA LEU A 316 26.19 4.66 3.10
C LEU A 316 27.37 3.70 2.86
N GLN A 317 28.60 4.11 3.17
CA GLN A 317 29.78 3.24 3.14
C GLN A 317 29.64 2.09 4.17
N HIS A 318 29.24 2.39 5.41
CA HIS A 318 28.99 1.33 6.40
C HIS A 318 27.85 0.38 6.00
N LEU A 319 26.81 0.90 5.35
CA LEU A 319 25.75 0.06 4.77
C LEU A 319 26.29 -0.84 3.65
N GLN A 320 27.15 -0.32 2.78
CA GLN A 320 27.80 -1.09 1.74
C GLN A 320 28.70 -2.20 2.32
N ASP A 321 29.45 -1.90 3.38
CA ASP A 321 30.29 -2.87 4.09
C ASP A 321 29.43 -3.98 4.72
N LEU A 322 28.32 -3.60 5.37
CA LEU A 322 27.36 -4.55 5.95
C LEU A 322 26.79 -5.48 4.86
N LEU A 323 26.31 -4.92 3.76
CA LEU A 323 25.74 -5.69 2.66
C LEU A 323 26.78 -6.61 2.01
N THR A 324 28.01 -6.13 1.87
CA THR A 324 29.14 -6.93 1.36
C THR A 324 29.45 -8.10 2.28
N ALA A 325 29.44 -7.89 3.60
CA ALA A 325 29.68 -8.94 4.60
C ALA A 325 28.61 -10.05 4.56
N ILE A 326 27.36 -9.69 4.26
CA ILE A 326 26.23 -10.63 4.21
C ILE A 326 25.88 -11.09 2.78
N ARG A 327 26.67 -10.68 1.78
CA ARG A 327 26.41 -10.92 0.34
C ARG A 327 26.15 -12.38 0.01
N SER A 328 26.93 -13.30 0.58
CA SER A 328 26.80 -14.73 0.30
C SER A 328 25.41 -15.28 0.63
N PHE A 329 24.74 -14.72 1.64
CA PHE A 329 23.41 -15.16 2.08
C PHE A 329 22.27 -14.73 1.15
N TYR A 330 22.52 -13.80 0.21
CA TYR A 330 21.55 -13.37 -0.80
C TYR A 330 21.53 -14.25 -2.05
N TYR A 331 22.53 -15.11 -2.27
CA TYR A 331 22.52 -15.98 -3.44
C TYR A 331 21.35 -16.98 -3.37
N PRO A 332 20.61 -17.20 -4.48
CA PRO A 332 19.47 -18.12 -4.54
C PRO A 332 19.76 -19.54 -4.03
N SER A 333 21.00 -20.01 -4.22
CA SER A 333 21.44 -21.34 -3.77
C SER A 333 21.56 -21.46 -2.25
N ASN A 334 21.73 -20.34 -1.54
CA ASN A 334 21.93 -20.30 -0.10
C ASN A 334 20.58 -20.07 0.61
N THR A 335 19.78 -21.13 0.64
CA THR A 335 18.47 -21.14 1.31
C THR A 335 18.59 -21.40 2.80
N GLY A 336 17.79 -20.68 3.59
CA GLY A 336 17.82 -20.80 5.04
C GLY A 336 16.87 -19.83 5.75
N TYR A 337 16.75 -19.98 7.07
CA TYR A 337 15.84 -19.16 7.89
C TYR A 337 16.13 -17.66 7.84
N PHE A 338 17.36 -17.27 7.49
CA PHE A 338 17.80 -15.89 7.39
C PHE A 338 17.25 -15.17 6.13
N GLN A 339 16.84 -15.88 5.08
CA GLN A 339 16.41 -15.25 3.82
C GLN A 339 15.23 -14.31 4.02
N LYS A 340 14.24 -14.72 4.84
CA LYS A 340 13.10 -13.87 5.20
C LYS A 340 13.56 -12.51 5.70
N GLN A 341 14.43 -12.56 6.70
CA GLN A 341 14.90 -11.39 7.43
C GLN A 341 15.76 -10.48 6.55
N LEU A 342 16.57 -11.06 5.66
CA LEU A 342 17.39 -10.31 4.71
C LEU A 342 16.56 -9.59 3.64
N VAL A 343 15.57 -10.28 3.06
CA VAL A 343 14.69 -9.65 2.06
C VAL A 343 13.77 -8.61 2.73
N GLU A 344 13.27 -8.88 3.95
CA GLU A 344 12.55 -7.88 4.75
C GLU A 344 13.42 -6.65 5.06
N PHE A 345 14.72 -6.84 5.31
CA PHE A 345 15.65 -5.73 5.49
C PHE A 345 15.75 -4.87 4.22
N LEU A 346 15.97 -5.47 3.04
CA LEU A 346 16.01 -4.73 1.78
C LEU A 346 14.69 -3.98 1.49
N PHE A 347 13.56 -4.64 1.75
CA PHE A 347 12.24 -4.05 1.58
C PHE A 347 12.04 -2.82 2.47
N ASN A 348 12.24 -2.96 3.78
CA ASN A 348 12.03 -1.83 4.69
C ASN A 348 13.05 -0.71 4.43
N LEU A 349 14.30 -1.05 4.11
CA LEU A 349 15.34 -0.06 3.78
C LEU A 349 14.97 0.79 2.57
N THR A 350 14.53 0.14 1.48
CA THR A 350 14.12 0.86 0.26
C THR A 350 12.82 1.64 0.46
N LEU A 351 11.84 1.08 1.17
CA LEU A 351 10.60 1.78 1.51
C LEU A 351 10.86 3.04 2.35
N GLN A 352 11.67 2.94 3.40
CA GLN A 352 11.99 4.09 4.25
C GLN A 352 12.79 5.14 3.49
N PHE A 353 13.70 4.74 2.61
CA PHE A 353 14.43 5.68 1.76
C PHE A 353 13.50 6.42 0.79
N VAL A 354 12.56 5.72 0.15
CA VAL A 354 11.52 6.36 -0.69
C VAL A 354 10.67 7.32 0.13
N ASN A 355 10.26 6.94 1.35
CA ASN A 355 9.50 7.81 2.25
C ASN A 355 10.28 9.08 2.59
N ARG A 356 11.57 8.97 2.91
CA ARG A 356 12.43 10.13 3.18
C ARG A 356 12.55 11.04 1.97
N VAL A 357 12.85 10.48 0.80
CA VAL A 357 12.91 11.23 -0.47
C VAL A 357 11.57 11.93 -0.74
N HIS A 358 10.45 11.26 -0.49
CA HIS A 358 9.13 11.86 -0.64
C HIS A 358 8.95 13.05 0.30
N LEU A 359 9.21 12.89 1.60
CA LEU A 359 9.06 13.96 2.60
C LEU A 359 9.98 15.15 2.31
N GLU A 360 11.23 14.93 1.94
CA GLU A 360 12.18 16.01 1.64
C GLU A 360 11.87 16.76 0.33
N ARG A 361 11.20 16.10 -0.63
CA ARG A 361 10.78 16.69 -1.91
C ARG A 361 9.35 17.20 -1.91
N GLN A 362 8.59 16.98 -0.84
CA GLN A 362 7.24 17.52 -0.74
C GLN A 362 7.29 19.05 -0.75
N THR A 363 6.38 19.65 -1.50
CA THR A 363 6.28 21.11 -1.59
C THR A 363 5.57 21.74 -0.39
N ARG A 364 4.84 20.93 0.40
CA ARG A 364 4.14 21.40 1.60
C ARG A 364 5.08 21.31 2.79
N SER A 365 5.24 22.44 3.49
CA SER A 365 5.98 22.49 4.74
C SER A 365 5.30 21.61 5.79
N ILE A 366 6.07 20.68 6.37
CA ILE A 366 5.62 19.85 7.48
C ILE A 366 6.40 20.29 8.72
N TRP A 367 5.70 20.89 9.69
CA TRP A 367 6.35 21.55 10.83
C TRP A 367 7.20 20.62 11.70
N PHE A 368 6.93 19.31 11.72
CA PHE A 368 7.65 18.31 12.53
C PHE A 368 8.80 17.63 11.77
N PHE A 369 8.93 17.84 10.45
CA PHE A 369 9.95 17.18 9.63
C PHE A 369 10.61 18.21 8.71
N VAL A 370 11.67 18.86 9.22
CA VAL A 370 12.40 19.91 8.51
C VAL A 370 13.90 19.64 8.60
N PRO A 371 14.44 18.71 7.78
CA PRO A 371 15.89 18.50 7.76
C PRO A 371 16.60 19.77 7.24
N PRO A 372 17.73 20.17 7.86
CA PRO A 372 18.58 21.24 7.35
C PRO A 372 18.96 20.99 5.90
N GLU A 373 19.07 22.04 5.08
CA GLU A 373 19.40 21.91 3.65
C GLU A 373 20.70 21.13 3.41
N SER A 374 21.68 21.26 4.29
CA SER A 374 22.96 20.53 4.25
C SER A 374 22.83 19.01 4.44
N HIS A 375 21.71 18.53 4.97
CA HIS A 375 21.47 17.11 5.27
C HIS A 375 20.34 16.50 4.43
N ARG A 376 19.76 17.27 3.49
CA ARG A 376 18.82 16.74 2.51
C ARG A 376 19.55 15.83 1.52
N LEU A 377 18.86 14.79 1.08
CA LEU A 377 19.37 13.83 0.09
C LEU A 377 19.55 14.53 -1.26
N THR A 378 20.77 14.48 -1.77
CA THR A 378 21.07 14.95 -3.12
C THR A 378 20.68 13.89 -4.16
N GLU A 379 20.61 14.29 -5.45
CA GLU A 379 20.43 13.32 -6.53
C GLU A 379 21.59 12.31 -6.61
N GLN A 380 22.79 12.68 -6.16
CA GLN A 380 23.91 11.75 -6.11
C GLN A 380 23.71 10.71 -5.02
N ASP A 381 23.30 11.11 -3.81
CA ASP A 381 23.07 10.18 -2.69
C ASP A 381 22.01 9.13 -3.03
N ILE A 382 20.98 9.54 -3.76
CA ILE A 382 19.93 8.62 -4.23
C ILE A 382 20.48 7.63 -5.25
N THR A 383 21.34 8.10 -6.16
CA THR A 383 21.99 7.24 -7.16
C THR A 383 22.93 6.23 -6.48
N ASP A 384 23.73 6.70 -5.52
CA ASP A 384 24.67 5.86 -4.76
C ASP A 384 23.92 4.83 -3.91
N PHE A 385 22.81 5.22 -3.28
CA PHE A 385 21.94 4.30 -2.56
C PHE A 385 21.39 3.20 -3.49
N VAL A 386 20.84 3.57 -4.66
CA VAL A 386 20.33 2.57 -5.61
C VAL A 386 21.45 1.62 -6.06
N ASN A 387 22.65 2.14 -6.35
CA ASN A 387 23.80 1.31 -6.71
C ASN A 387 24.26 0.38 -5.59
N CYS A 388 24.17 0.82 -4.33
CA CYS A 388 24.48 0.02 -3.15
C CYS A 388 23.53 -1.19 -3.02
N ILE A 389 22.24 -1.02 -3.32
CA ILE A 389 21.21 -2.04 -3.07
C ILE A 389 20.93 -2.96 -4.27
N LYS A 390 21.03 -2.44 -5.52
CA LYS A 390 20.49 -3.11 -6.71
C LYS A 390 21.00 -4.54 -6.93
N GLU A 391 22.27 -4.81 -6.63
CA GLU A 391 22.85 -6.15 -6.82
C GLU A 391 22.15 -7.19 -5.92
N TYR A 392 21.93 -6.85 -4.65
CA TYR A 392 21.28 -7.72 -3.67
C TYR A 392 19.80 -7.93 -3.99
N ALA A 393 19.13 -6.88 -4.49
CA ALA A 393 17.77 -7.01 -4.99
C ALA A 393 17.71 -8.01 -6.16
N PHE A 394 18.60 -7.88 -7.16
CA PHE A 394 18.65 -8.78 -8.31
C PHE A 394 19.10 -10.21 -8.01
N MET A 395 19.82 -10.45 -6.92
CA MET A 395 20.04 -11.81 -6.42
C MET A 395 18.77 -12.35 -5.79
N SER A 396 18.08 -11.52 -5.00
CA SER A 396 16.90 -11.90 -4.21
C SER A 396 15.66 -12.22 -5.04
N ILE A 397 15.52 -11.66 -6.25
CA ILE A 397 14.37 -11.97 -7.12
C ILE A 397 14.29 -13.46 -7.47
N PHE A 398 15.41 -14.18 -7.45
CA PHE A 398 15.46 -15.61 -7.75
C PHE A 398 15.44 -16.49 -6.48
N ASN A 399 15.19 -15.90 -5.31
CA ASN A 399 14.99 -16.67 -4.09
C ASN A 399 13.65 -17.42 -4.15
N LYS A 400 13.64 -18.69 -3.74
CA LYS A 400 12.48 -19.59 -3.86
C LYS A 400 11.20 -19.05 -3.21
N ASP A 401 11.30 -18.53 -1.99
CA ASP A 401 10.12 -18.16 -1.18
C ASP A 401 9.89 -16.63 -1.09
N TYR A 402 10.79 -15.82 -1.65
CA TYR A 402 10.79 -14.36 -1.43
C TYR A 402 10.92 -13.52 -2.71
N SER A 403 10.72 -14.13 -3.88
CA SER A 403 10.77 -13.46 -5.18
C SER A 403 9.79 -12.29 -5.28
N GLU A 404 8.55 -12.45 -4.83
CA GLU A 404 7.54 -11.38 -4.83
C GLU A 404 7.94 -10.17 -3.96
N LYS A 405 8.44 -10.43 -2.75
CA LYS A 405 8.89 -9.35 -1.86
C LYS A 405 10.14 -8.66 -2.43
N ALA A 406 11.05 -9.40 -3.08
CA ALA A 406 12.18 -8.82 -3.79
C ALA A 406 11.75 -7.98 -5.01
N ALA A 407 10.67 -8.37 -5.70
CA ALA A 407 10.07 -7.56 -6.77
C ALA A 407 9.57 -6.20 -6.26
N GLU A 408 9.03 -6.12 -5.04
CA GLU A 408 8.69 -4.85 -4.39
C GLU A 408 9.93 -3.99 -4.09
N VAL A 409 11.07 -4.59 -3.74
CA VAL A 409 12.34 -3.86 -3.61
C VAL A 409 12.73 -3.24 -4.95
N CYS A 410 12.68 -4.01 -6.04
CA CYS A 410 12.94 -3.51 -7.39
C CYS A 410 11.97 -2.38 -7.78
N GLN A 411 10.71 -2.45 -7.36
CA GLN A 411 9.73 -1.38 -7.54
C GLN A 411 10.20 -0.08 -6.89
N PHE A 412 10.57 -0.11 -5.61
CA PHE A 412 11.05 1.08 -4.90
C PHE A 412 12.33 1.64 -5.52
N LEU A 413 13.28 0.80 -5.90
CA LEU A 413 14.50 1.24 -6.59
C LEU A 413 14.17 1.88 -7.96
N SER A 414 13.21 1.33 -8.70
CA SER A 414 12.77 1.89 -9.99
C SER A 414 12.02 3.21 -9.85
N ILE A 415 11.35 3.47 -8.72
CA ILE A 415 10.74 4.78 -8.42
C ILE A 415 11.85 5.85 -8.27
N LEU A 416 12.99 5.47 -7.71
CA LEU A 416 14.13 6.38 -7.47
C LEU A 416 14.97 6.60 -8.74
N ARG A 417 15.37 5.52 -9.41
CA ARG A 417 16.27 5.52 -10.59
C ARG A 417 15.83 4.43 -11.58
N PRO A 418 14.79 4.68 -12.40
CA PRO A 418 14.29 3.69 -13.36
C PRO A 418 15.37 3.26 -14.38
N GLU A 419 16.24 4.18 -14.80
CA GLU A 419 17.31 3.96 -15.77
C GLU A 419 18.35 2.90 -15.33
N LEU A 420 18.48 2.64 -14.02
CA LEU A 420 19.41 1.64 -13.48
C LEU A 420 18.76 0.27 -13.28
N ILE A 421 17.42 0.21 -13.23
CA ILE A 421 16.68 -0.97 -12.78
C ILE A 421 15.88 -1.58 -13.93
N VAL A 422 15.11 -0.76 -14.66
CA VAL A 422 14.18 -1.22 -15.69
C VAL A 422 14.88 -1.98 -16.81
N PRO A 423 15.95 -1.46 -17.45
CA PRO A 423 16.60 -2.18 -18.55
C PRO A 423 17.12 -3.56 -18.12
N SER A 424 17.75 -3.65 -16.94
CA SER A 424 18.33 -4.92 -16.45
C SER A 424 17.27 -5.99 -16.21
N ILE A 425 16.08 -5.62 -15.72
CA ILE A 425 14.98 -6.57 -15.51
C ILE A 425 14.39 -7.01 -16.85
N VAL A 426 14.17 -6.06 -17.76
CA VAL A 426 13.57 -6.32 -19.08
C VAL A 426 14.49 -7.22 -19.93
N ASP A 427 15.80 -6.94 -19.98
CA ASP A 427 16.77 -7.74 -20.73
C ASP A 427 16.84 -9.18 -20.19
N LYS A 428 16.80 -9.34 -18.86
CA LYS A 428 16.74 -10.65 -18.21
C LYS A 428 15.44 -11.38 -18.53
N LEU A 429 14.31 -10.68 -18.61
CA LEU A 429 13.03 -11.27 -18.95
C LEU A 429 13.03 -11.76 -20.40
N PHE A 430 13.46 -10.96 -21.37
CA PHE A 430 13.56 -11.40 -22.76
C PHE A 430 14.43 -12.65 -22.91
N THR A 431 15.58 -12.68 -22.21
CA THR A 431 16.43 -13.88 -22.17
C THR A 431 15.71 -15.10 -21.56
N SER A 432 14.85 -14.88 -20.58
CA SER A 432 14.10 -15.94 -19.89
C SER A 432 12.87 -16.42 -20.64
N ILE A 433 12.33 -15.62 -21.57
CA ILE A 433 11.20 -16.02 -22.43
C ILE A 433 11.63 -17.11 -23.40
N ASP A 434 12.84 -16.99 -23.94
CA ASP A 434 13.43 -17.96 -24.87
C ASP A 434 13.99 -19.22 -24.16
N ASP A 435 14.18 -19.16 -22.84
CA ASP A 435 14.77 -20.22 -22.04
C ASP A 435 13.70 -21.17 -21.47
N ILE A 436 13.59 -22.35 -22.07
CA ILE A 436 12.63 -23.39 -21.68
C ILE A 436 13.11 -24.17 -20.44
N VAL A 437 14.39 -24.09 -20.06
CA VAL A 437 15.00 -24.93 -19.01
C VAL A 437 14.76 -24.33 -17.63
N GLU A 438 14.86 -23.01 -17.48
CA GLU A 438 14.79 -22.32 -16.19
C GLU A 438 13.45 -21.60 -15.97
N ALA A 439 12.33 -22.33 -16.06
CA ALA A 439 10.96 -21.76 -15.97
C ALA A 439 10.71 -20.87 -14.73
N HIS A 440 11.31 -21.18 -13.58
CA HIS A 440 11.21 -20.38 -12.35
C HIS A 440 11.80 -18.96 -12.48
N ARG A 441 12.71 -18.73 -13.43
CA ARG A 441 13.26 -17.39 -13.72
C ARG A 441 12.22 -16.52 -14.41
N PHE A 442 11.45 -17.10 -15.33
CA PHE A 442 10.37 -16.40 -16.01
C PHE A 442 9.36 -15.89 -14.98
N THR A 443 8.86 -16.76 -14.10
CA THR A 443 7.86 -16.37 -13.09
C THR A 443 8.37 -15.27 -12.16
N SER A 444 9.60 -15.42 -11.66
CA SER A 444 10.28 -14.42 -10.81
C SER A 444 10.44 -13.06 -11.49
N LEU A 445 10.80 -13.05 -12.77
CA LEU A 445 10.98 -11.81 -13.55
C LEU A 445 9.64 -11.19 -13.94
N MET A 446 8.61 -11.99 -14.21
CA MET A 446 7.26 -11.49 -14.45
C MET A 446 6.72 -10.74 -13.23
N PHE A 447 6.89 -11.26 -12.01
CA PHE A 447 6.55 -10.51 -10.80
C PHE A 447 7.25 -9.14 -10.76
N CYS A 448 8.54 -9.08 -11.11
CA CYS A 448 9.28 -7.83 -11.16
C CYS A 448 8.73 -6.85 -12.21
N VAL A 449 8.49 -7.33 -13.43
CA VAL A 449 7.99 -6.51 -14.55
C VAL A 449 6.59 -5.98 -14.28
N THR A 450 5.71 -6.79 -13.67
CA THR A 450 4.40 -6.35 -13.18
C THR A 450 4.54 -5.19 -12.19
N ARG A 451 5.46 -5.28 -11.22
CA ARG A 451 5.65 -4.23 -10.21
C ARG A 451 6.23 -2.92 -10.76
N ILE A 452 7.07 -2.98 -11.79
CA ILE A 452 7.68 -1.80 -12.44
C ILE A 452 6.87 -1.28 -13.65
N SER A 453 5.67 -1.81 -13.90
CA SER A 453 4.87 -1.46 -15.09
C SER A 453 4.58 0.04 -15.20
N ARG A 454 4.43 0.75 -14.07
CA ARG A 454 4.26 2.21 -14.08
C ARG A 454 5.51 2.94 -14.59
N GLN A 455 6.70 2.43 -14.31
CA GLN A 455 7.98 2.99 -14.73
C GLN A 455 8.25 2.70 -16.22
N LEU A 456 7.71 1.60 -16.76
CA LEU A 456 7.76 1.33 -18.20
C LEU A 456 6.98 2.39 -19.00
N VAL A 457 5.78 2.76 -18.55
CA VAL A 457 4.90 3.65 -19.32
C VAL A 457 5.14 5.14 -19.08
N ARG A 458 5.73 5.52 -17.95
CA ARG A 458 5.86 6.93 -17.55
C ARG A 458 7.05 7.60 -18.24
N GLN A 459 6.77 8.68 -18.98
CA GLN A 459 7.83 9.57 -19.45
C GLN A 459 8.34 10.46 -18.32
N THR A 460 9.65 10.48 -18.15
CA THR A 460 10.35 11.41 -17.26
C THR A 460 11.53 12.03 -17.99
N HIS A 461 11.99 13.19 -17.52
CA HIS A 461 13.19 13.82 -18.07
C HIS A 461 14.42 12.91 -17.96
N SER A 462 14.51 12.10 -16.91
CA SER A 462 15.64 11.19 -16.68
C SER A 462 15.51 9.86 -17.43
N TYR A 463 14.30 9.37 -17.70
CA TYR A 463 14.07 8.09 -18.35
C TYR A 463 12.72 8.06 -19.09
N SER A 464 12.79 7.92 -20.41
CA SER A 464 11.61 7.73 -21.28
C SER A 464 11.71 6.48 -22.17
N HIS A 465 12.88 5.84 -22.23
CA HIS A 465 13.12 4.64 -23.03
C HIS A 465 12.29 3.44 -22.56
N GLY A 466 11.76 3.44 -21.32
CA GLY A 466 10.90 2.37 -20.82
C GLY A 466 9.70 2.05 -21.74
N GLN A 467 9.20 3.06 -22.45
CA GLN A 467 8.02 2.92 -23.30
C GLN A 467 8.25 2.05 -24.53
N THR A 468 9.49 1.99 -25.04
CA THR A 468 9.82 1.21 -26.24
C THR A 468 9.67 -0.29 -25.98
N TYR A 469 9.80 -0.72 -24.73
CA TYR A 469 9.64 -2.13 -24.33
C TYR A 469 8.18 -2.59 -24.23
N VAL A 470 7.21 -1.69 -24.09
CA VAL A 470 5.83 -2.06 -23.73
C VAL A 470 5.20 -2.99 -24.78
N VAL A 471 5.17 -2.58 -26.05
CA VAL A 471 4.56 -3.38 -27.12
C VAL A 471 5.33 -4.68 -27.40
N PRO A 472 6.67 -4.67 -27.49
CA PRO A 472 7.45 -5.91 -27.59
C PRO A 472 7.15 -6.88 -26.45
N LEU A 473 7.13 -6.41 -25.20
CA LEU A 473 6.81 -7.24 -24.04
C LEU A 473 5.40 -7.83 -24.13
N LEU A 474 4.39 -7.02 -24.47
CA LEU A 474 3.01 -7.49 -24.64
C LEU A 474 2.92 -8.68 -25.60
N LEU A 475 3.63 -8.62 -26.73
CA LEU A 475 3.64 -9.70 -27.72
C LEU A 475 4.46 -10.91 -27.25
N SER A 476 5.64 -10.68 -26.67
CA SER A 476 6.56 -11.74 -26.27
C SER A 476 6.07 -12.58 -25.09
N VAL A 477 5.22 -12.02 -24.21
CA VAL A 477 4.68 -12.75 -23.05
C VAL A 477 3.40 -13.54 -23.35
N LEU A 478 2.76 -13.35 -24.52
CA LEU A 478 1.53 -14.09 -24.86
C LEU A 478 1.68 -15.62 -24.77
N PRO A 479 2.79 -16.24 -25.23
CA PRO A 479 3.04 -17.67 -25.03
C PRO A 479 3.25 -18.09 -23.56
N GLY A 480 3.24 -17.13 -22.64
CA GLY A 480 3.18 -17.36 -21.20
C GLY A 480 1.79 -17.73 -20.71
N ILE A 481 0.75 -17.47 -21.50
CA ILE A 481 -0.61 -17.98 -21.29
C ILE A 481 -0.62 -19.43 -21.78
N ASP A 482 -0.37 -20.38 -20.88
CA ASP A 482 -0.28 -21.81 -21.15
C ASP A 482 -1.17 -22.59 -20.17
N PHE A 483 -2.19 -23.26 -20.71
CA PHE A 483 -3.12 -24.06 -19.91
C PHE A 483 -2.42 -25.15 -19.08
N ASN A 484 -1.25 -25.63 -19.50
CA ASN A 484 -0.49 -26.66 -18.80
C ASN A 484 0.35 -26.11 -17.64
N ASP A 485 0.60 -24.80 -17.59
CA ASP A 485 1.40 -24.13 -16.56
C ASP A 485 0.61 -22.96 -15.96
N ILE A 486 -0.12 -23.27 -14.89
CA ILE A 486 -0.97 -22.31 -14.17
C ILE A 486 -0.14 -21.18 -13.57
N ASP A 487 1.06 -21.48 -13.06
CA ASP A 487 1.92 -20.48 -12.43
C ASP A 487 2.41 -19.46 -13.47
N LYS A 488 2.90 -19.94 -14.62
CA LYS A 488 3.32 -19.10 -15.76
C LYS A 488 2.16 -18.27 -16.31
N THR A 489 0.99 -18.88 -16.43
CA THR A 489 -0.23 -18.22 -16.89
C THR A 489 -0.67 -17.12 -15.92
N SER A 490 -0.67 -17.41 -14.63
CA SER A 490 -1.11 -16.48 -13.58
C SER A 490 -0.25 -15.21 -13.58
N VAL A 491 1.08 -15.35 -13.58
CA VAL A 491 1.99 -14.17 -13.59
C VAL A 491 1.93 -13.39 -14.91
N THR A 492 1.66 -14.07 -16.02
CA THR A 492 1.48 -13.43 -17.35
C THR A 492 0.21 -12.58 -17.36
N ILE A 493 -0.90 -13.14 -16.88
CA ILE A 493 -2.16 -12.41 -16.75
C ILE A 493 -2.03 -11.22 -15.80
N ASP A 494 -1.29 -11.36 -14.70
CA ASP A 494 -1.07 -10.26 -13.75
C ASP A 494 -0.33 -9.08 -14.37
N PHE A 495 0.68 -9.38 -15.18
CA PHE A 495 1.37 -8.37 -15.95
C PHE A 495 0.44 -7.71 -16.97
N LEU A 496 -0.28 -8.50 -17.77
CA LEU A 496 -1.18 -8.00 -18.81
C LEU A 496 -2.29 -7.12 -18.22
N ASP A 497 -2.94 -7.55 -17.14
CA ASP A 497 -3.96 -6.77 -16.42
C ASP A 497 -3.39 -5.44 -15.94
N THR A 498 -2.19 -5.47 -15.34
CA THR A 498 -1.54 -4.27 -14.82
C THR A 498 -1.15 -3.29 -15.94
N ILE A 499 -0.46 -3.76 -16.99
CA ILE A 499 0.06 -2.88 -18.04
C ILE A 499 -1.06 -2.33 -18.93
N LEU A 500 -2.10 -3.11 -19.22
CA LEU A 500 -3.22 -2.69 -20.06
C LEU A 500 -4.13 -1.69 -19.34
N MET A 501 -4.19 -1.69 -18.01
CA MET A 501 -4.82 -0.60 -17.25
C MET A 501 -4.06 0.73 -17.38
N LEU A 502 -2.77 0.70 -17.68
CA LEU A 502 -1.89 1.87 -17.71
C LEU A 502 -1.71 2.50 -19.11
N ILE A 503 -2.15 1.85 -20.17
CA ILE A 503 -1.95 2.30 -21.56
C ILE A 503 -3.27 2.42 -22.31
N THR A 504 -3.26 3.24 -23.35
CA THR A 504 -4.37 3.36 -24.31
C THR A 504 -4.05 2.55 -25.56
N CYS A 505 -4.86 1.54 -25.86
CA CYS A 505 -4.72 0.67 -27.02
C CYS A 505 -5.25 1.37 -28.28
N VAL A 506 -4.49 2.31 -28.82
CA VAL A 506 -4.85 3.02 -30.06
C VAL A 506 -3.67 2.98 -31.04
N ALA A 507 -3.94 2.52 -32.27
CA ALA A 507 -2.96 2.54 -33.35
C ALA A 507 -2.72 3.99 -33.82
N CYS A 508 -1.61 4.56 -33.37
CA CYS A 508 -1.23 5.95 -33.62
C CYS A 508 -0.17 6.09 -34.72
N SER A 509 0.27 5.00 -35.36
CA SER A 509 1.39 4.96 -36.31
C SER A 509 1.28 5.97 -37.47
N SER A 510 0.05 6.31 -37.90
CA SER A 510 -0.19 7.34 -38.93
C SER A 510 0.15 8.77 -38.47
N ALA A 511 0.26 9.03 -37.17
CA ALA A 511 0.57 10.35 -36.63
C ALA A 511 1.94 10.88 -37.09
N LEU A 512 2.87 9.99 -37.47
CA LEU A 512 4.18 10.36 -38.01
C LEU A 512 4.14 11.10 -39.35
N GLN A 513 3.02 10.97 -40.08
CA GLN A 513 2.81 11.69 -41.34
C GLN A 513 2.27 13.11 -41.09
N ILE A 514 1.75 13.37 -39.89
CA ILE A 514 1.02 14.59 -39.53
C ILE A 514 1.85 15.45 -38.56
N ARG A 515 2.59 14.83 -37.65
CA ARG A 515 3.35 15.48 -36.58
C ARG A 515 4.85 15.42 -36.84
N ASN A 516 5.49 16.58 -36.80
CA ASN A 516 6.94 16.74 -36.95
C ASN A 516 7.65 17.09 -35.63
N ASP A 517 6.90 17.17 -34.53
CA ASP A 517 7.35 17.61 -33.21
C ASP A 517 7.69 16.46 -32.24
N LEU A 518 7.69 15.22 -32.74
CA LEU A 518 7.94 14.02 -31.93
C LEU A 518 9.44 13.77 -31.74
N THR A 519 9.82 13.40 -30.51
CA THR A 519 11.16 12.88 -30.17
C THR A 519 11.42 11.52 -30.81
N GLU A 520 12.68 11.09 -30.91
CA GLU A 520 13.05 9.79 -31.49
C GLU A 520 12.35 8.62 -30.79
N ILE A 521 12.31 8.64 -29.45
CA ILE A 521 11.61 7.63 -28.63
C ILE A 521 10.11 7.64 -28.93
N GLU A 522 9.47 8.81 -28.98
CA GLU A 522 8.05 8.90 -29.31
C GLU A 522 7.75 8.39 -30.72
N ARG A 523 8.66 8.59 -31.68
CA ARG A 523 8.52 8.06 -33.04
C ARG A 523 8.55 6.53 -33.04
N GLU A 524 9.49 5.93 -32.32
CA GLU A 524 9.60 4.48 -32.18
C GLU A 524 8.35 3.87 -31.51
N VAL A 525 7.92 4.45 -30.37
CA VAL A 525 6.71 4.03 -29.66
C VAL A 525 5.47 4.18 -30.54
N CYS A 526 5.38 5.29 -31.29
CA CYS A 526 4.27 5.53 -32.22
C CYS A 526 4.21 4.46 -33.32
N LEU A 527 5.35 4.07 -33.90
CA LEU A 527 5.41 2.98 -34.88
C LEU A 527 4.96 1.65 -34.28
N SER A 528 5.41 1.33 -33.06
CA SER A 528 5.08 0.04 -32.42
C SER A 528 3.58 -0.09 -32.12
N THR A 529 2.86 1.01 -31.91
CA THR A 529 1.40 0.97 -31.69
C THR A 529 0.60 0.33 -32.84
N ALA A 530 1.17 0.21 -34.04
CA ALA A 530 0.53 -0.51 -35.15
C ALA A 530 0.25 -1.99 -34.80
N MET A 531 1.01 -2.56 -33.86
CA MET A 531 0.89 -3.96 -33.45
C MET A 531 -0.23 -4.22 -32.43
N PHE A 532 -0.95 -3.20 -31.95
CA PHE A 532 -2.04 -3.41 -30.99
C PHE A 532 -3.17 -4.26 -31.55
N GLU A 533 -3.48 -4.14 -32.85
CA GLU A 533 -4.51 -4.98 -33.49
C GLU A 533 -4.10 -6.46 -33.49
N ASP A 534 -2.83 -6.76 -33.80
CA ASP A 534 -2.28 -8.12 -33.76
C ASP A 534 -2.26 -8.67 -32.33
N PHE A 535 -1.78 -7.87 -31.37
CA PHE A 535 -1.78 -8.24 -29.94
C PHE A 535 -3.18 -8.60 -29.45
N VAL A 536 -4.18 -7.72 -29.64
CA VAL A 536 -5.55 -7.95 -29.16
C VAL A 536 -6.18 -9.16 -29.83
N THR A 537 -5.90 -9.36 -31.13
CA THR A 537 -6.40 -10.52 -31.87
C THR A 537 -5.84 -11.81 -31.31
N ARG A 538 -4.53 -11.91 -31.14
CA ARG A 538 -3.86 -13.10 -30.59
C ARG A 538 -4.26 -13.36 -29.14
N PHE A 539 -4.30 -12.33 -28.31
CA PHE A 539 -4.75 -12.46 -26.92
C PHE A 539 -6.16 -13.05 -26.83
N LEU A 540 -7.09 -12.61 -27.66
CA LEU A 540 -8.44 -13.18 -27.70
C LEU A 540 -8.44 -14.64 -28.16
N ASP A 541 -7.61 -15.00 -29.14
CA ASP A 541 -7.48 -16.38 -29.60
C ASP A 541 -6.98 -17.29 -28.46
N GLU A 542 -5.93 -16.89 -27.73
CA GLU A 542 -5.44 -17.61 -26.54
C GLU A 542 -6.52 -17.78 -25.46
N VAL A 543 -7.29 -16.72 -25.20
CA VAL A 543 -8.41 -16.76 -24.22
C VAL A 543 -9.50 -17.74 -24.68
N PHE A 544 -9.83 -17.77 -25.97
CA PHE A 544 -10.81 -18.71 -26.51
C PHE A 544 -10.31 -20.15 -26.47
N GLU A 545 -9.04 -20.39 -26.79
CA GLU A 545 -8.43 -21.72 -26.67
C GLU A 545 -8.44 -22.23 -25.22
N ILE A 546 -8.20 -21.36 -24.24
CA ILE A 546 -8.34 -21.72 -22.82
C ILE A 546 -9.80 -22.08 -22.49
N ILE A 547 -10.76 -21.28 -22.95
CA ILE A 547 -12.19 -21.54 -22.71
C ILE A 547 -12.60 -22.89 -23.31
N ASP A 548 -12.16 -23.17 -24.54
CA ASP A 548 -12.46 -24.43 -25.23
C ASP A 548 -11.81 -25.62 -24.50
N SER A 549 -10.54 -25.50 -24.10
CA SER A 549 -9.83 -26.54 -23.33
C SER A 549 -10.52 -26.84 -21.99
N LEU A 550 -10.93 -25.80 -21.27
CA LEU A 550 -11.71 -25.91 -20.03
C LEU A 550 -13.10 -26.52 -20.24
N SER A 551 -13.63 -26.44 -21.46
CA SER A 551 -14.92 -27.02 -21.81
C SER A 551 -14.82 -28.53 -22.13
N THR A 552 -13.67 -29.02 -22.62
CA THR A 552 -13.46 -30.40 -23.10
C THR A 552 -12.94 -31.39 -22.05
N ASP A 553 -12.10 -30.98 -21.08
CA ASP A 553 -11.33 -31.87 -20.20
C ASP A 553 -12.09 -32.59 -19.07
N TYR A 554 -13.36 -32.94 -19.30
CA TYR A 554 -14.23 -33.49 -18.25
C TYR A 554 -14.10 -35.00 -17.97
N MET A 555 -13.09 -35.71 -18.50
CA MET A 555 -12.91 -37.13 -18.18
C MET A 555 -11.75 -37.44 -17.23
N ASP A 556 -10.69 -36.62 -17.09
CA ASP A 556 -9.50 -37.05 -16.32
C ASP A 556 -8.63 -35.94 -15.66
N ALA A 557 -9.12 -34.71 -15.42
CA ALA A 557 -8.30 -33.65 -14.77
C ALA A 557 -8.56 -33.53 -13.25
N PRO A 558 -7.71 -34.10 -12.36
CA PRO A 558 -7.89 -34.04 -10.90
C PRO A 558 -7.60 -32.66 -10.26
N ASN A 559 -6.94 -31.71 -10.94
CA ASN A 559 -6.35 -30.55 -10.27
C ASN A 559 -7.24 -29.30 -10.13
N ILE A 560 -8.23 -29.08 -11.01
CA ILE A 560 -9.00 -27.80 -11.00
C ILE A 560 -10.04 -27.76 -9.87
N ASN A 561 -10.49 -28.91 -9.37
CA ASN A 561 -11.45 -28.98 -8.27
C ASN A 561 -10.81 -28.81 -6.87
N GLU A 562 -9.48 -28.77 -6.75
CA GLU A 562 -8.79 -28.63 -5.47
C GLU A 562 -8.70 -27.15 -4.99
N HIS A 563 -8.75 -26.17 -5.91
CA HIS A 563 -8.58 -24.74 -5.60
C HIS A 563 -9.59 -23.81 -6.30
N PRO A 564 -10.90 -23.84 -5.95
CA PRO A 564 -11.94 -23.05 -6.60
C PRO A 564 -11.69 -21.52 -6.56
N THR A 565 -11.03 -21.02 -5.51
CA THR A 565 -10.69 -19.60 -5.36
C THR A 565 -9.68 -19.10 -6.39
N GLU A 566 -8.73 -19.92 -6.83
CA GLU A 566 -7.70 -19.51 -7.79
C GLU A 566 -8.28 -19.39 -9.20
N TYR A 567 -9.14 -20.33 -9.57
CA TYR A 567 -9.88 -20.28 -10.84
C TYR A 567 -10.81 -19.06 -10.91
N ASP A 568 -11.52 -18.73 -9.81
CA ASP A 568 -12.35 -17.53 -9.74
C ASP A 568 -11.53 -16.23 -9.91
N ILE A 569 -10.32 -16.18 -9.35
CA ILE A 569 -9.41 -15.04 -9.50
C ILE A 569 -8.93 -14.94 -10.95
N PHE A 570 -8.54 -16.06 -11.55
CA PHE A 570 -8.13 -16.14 -12.94
C PHE A 570 -9.22 -15.62 -13.90
N GLN A 571 -10.46 -16.10 -13.75
CA GLN A 571 -11.58 -15.63 -14.57
C GLN A 571 -11.80 -14.12 -14.44
N LYS A 572 -11.76 -13.59 -13.21
CA LYS A 572 -11.93 -12.14 -12.95
C LYS A 572 -10.84 -11.31 -13.61
N LYS A 573 -9.59 -11.77 -13.60
CA LYS A 573 -8.46 -11.06 -14.22
C LYS A 573 -8.57 -11.03 -15.75
N LEU A 574 -8.97 -12.14 -16.39
CA LEU A 574 -9.24 -12.13 -17.85
C LEU A 574 -10.37 -11.16 -18.23
N ILE A 575 -11.44 -11.13 -17.44
CA ILE A 575 -12.54 -10.17 -17.64
C ILE A 575 -12.04 -8.73 -17.45
N SER A 576 -11.18 -8.49 -16.44
CA SER A 576 -10.56 -7.19 -16.16
C SER A 576 -9.67 -6.72 -17.32
N ILE A 577 -8.86 -7.60 -17.90
CA ILE A 577 -8.03 -7.30 -19.07
C ILE A 577 -8.90 -6.84 -20.24
N ILE A 578 -9.92 -7.63 -20.61
CA ILE A 578 -10.80 -7.28 -21.72
C ILE A 578 -11.54 -5.98 -21.42
N THR A 579 -12.02 -5.79 -20.19
CA THR A 579 -12.66 -4.53 -19.76
C THR A 579 -11.70 -3.34 -19.95
N SER A 580 -10.44 -3.47 -19.54
CA SER A 580 -9.42 -2.43 -19.67
C SER A 580 -9.14 -2.11 -21.15
N ILE A 581 -9.01 -3.13 -21.99
CA ILE A 581 -8.84 -2.96 -23.44
C ILE A 581 -10.03 -2.20 -24.03
N VAL A 582 -11.27 -2.64 -23.78
CA VAL A 582 -12.45 -2.03 -24.42
C VAL A 582 -12.77 -0.63 -23.88
N GLN A 583 -12.35 -0.30 -22.66
CA GLN A 583 -12.47 1.06 -22.12
C GLN A 583 -11.44 2.03 -22.71
N GLN A 584 -10.29 1.52 -23.15
CA GLN A 584 -9.14 2.33 -23.54
C GLN A 584 -8.68 2.06 -24.98
N CYS A 585 -9.55 1.58 -25.87
CA CYS A 585 -9.18 1.30 -27.26
C CYS A 585 -9.85 2.21 -28.29
N SER A 586 -9.34 2.18 -29.53
CA SER A 586 -9.96 2.85 -30.66
C SER A 586 -11.23 2.12 -31.11
N SER A 587 -12.11 2.81 -31.85
CA SER A 587 -13.31 2.19 -32.45
C SER A 587 -12.98 1.00 -33.35
N ASN A 588 -11.82 1.01 -34.01
CA ASN A 588 -11.38 -0.09 -34.87
C ASN A 588 -11.02 -1.34 -34.06
N ILE A 589 -10.26 -1.16 -32.98
CA ILE A 589 -9.89 -2.27 -32.08
C ILE A 589 -11.12 -2.79 -31.36
N PHE A 590 -12.01 -1.91 -30.88
CA PHE A 590 -13.28 -2.32 -30.29
C PHE A 590 -14.11 -3.18 -31.27
N ARG A 591 -14.18 -2.78 -32.54
CA ARG A 591 -14.87 -3.57 -33.57
C ARG A 591 -14.30 -4.98 -33.69
N ILE A 592 -12.97 -5.14 -33.72
CA ILE A 592 -12.29 -6.44 -33.77
C ILE A 592 -12.67 -7.29 -32.55
N VAL A 593 -12.55 -6.72 -31.34
CA VAL A 593 -12.90 -7.40 -30.08
C VAL A 593 -14.36 -7.85 -30.09
N ARG A 594 -15.27 -6.94 -30.44
CA ARG A 594 -16.71 -7.22 -30.53
C ARG A 594 -17.00 -8.34 -31.52
N GLU A 595 -16.47 -8.25 -32.74
CA GLU A 595 -16.73 -9.24 -33.80
C GLU A 595 -16.24 -10.64 -33.39
N LYS A 596 -15.05 -10.73 -32.81
CA LYS A 596 -14.50 -12.00 -32.29
C LYS A 596 -15.34 -12.57 -31.14
N ILE A 597 -15.67 -11.77 -30.13
CA ILE A 597 -16.51 -12.22 -28.99
C ILE A 597 -17.91 -12.62 -29.45
N VAL A 598 -18.57 -11.82 -30.30
CA VAL A 598 -19.91 -12.13 -30.82
C VAL A 598 -19.88 -13.42 -31.65
N SER A 599 -18.89 -13.59 -32.52
CA SER A 599 -18.73 -14.83 -33.31
C SER A 599 -18.52 -16.05 -32.41
N PHE A 600 -17.70 -15.93 -31.37
CA PHE A 600 -17.45 -17.02 -30.42
C PHE A 600 -18.69 -17.40 -29.60
N VAL A 601 -19.45 -16.41 -29.14
CA VAL A 601 -20.65 -16.59 -28.31
C VAL A 601 -21.84 -17.13 -29.10
N THR A 602 -21.97 -16.78 -30.38
CA THR A 602 -23.10 -17.20 -31.24
C THR A 602 -22.94 -18.62 -31.80
N GLY A 603 -21.72 -19.15 -31.86
CA GLY A 603 -21.42 -20.48 -32.41
C GLY A 603 -21.54 -21.64 -31.42
N SER A 604 -21.62 -21.37 -30.11
CA SER A 604 -21.41 -22.38 -29.06
C SER A 604 -22.35 -22.24 -27.86
N VAL A 605 -22.68 -23.38 -27.23
CA VAL A 605 -23.40 -23.43 -25.94
C VAL A 605 -22.40 -23.83 -24.86
N PHE A 606 -22.20 -22.95 -23.87
CA PHE A 606 -21.16 -23.13 -22.87
C PHE A 606 -21.68 -23.81 -21.58
N THR A 607 -20.86 -24.72 -21.06
CA THR A 607 -21.11 -25.45 -19.81
C THR A 607 -21.07 -24.53 -18.59
N SER A 608 -21.57 -25.03 -17.46
CA SER A 608 -21.70 -24.26 -16.21
C SER A 608 -20.36 -23.73 -15.66
N LYS A 609 -19.22 -24.37 -15.95
CA LYS A 609 -17.90 -23.96 -15.46
C LYS A 609 -17.32 -22.74 -16.19
N VAL A 610 -17.35 -22.74 -17.52
CA VAL A 610 -16.77 -21.66 -18.34
C VAL A 610 -17.76 -20.52 -18.59
N ARG A 611 -19.06 -20.77 -18.43
CA ARG A 611 -20.12 -19.78 -18.62
C ARG A 611 -19.88 -18.46 -17.89
N PRO A 612 -19.47 -18.41 -16.60
CA PRO A 612 -19.20 -17.15 -15.91
C PRO A 612 -18.12 -16.30 -16.59
N LEU A 613 -17.07 -16.94 -17.12
CA LEU A 613 -16.00 -16.26 -17.88
C LEU A 613 -16.56 -15.67 -19.17
N VAL A 614 -17.18 -16.50 -20.03
CA VAL A 614 -17.67 -16.05 -21.35
C VAL A 614 -18.72 -14.94 -21.21
N VAL A 615 -19.65 -15.11 -20.27
CA VAL A 615 -20.66 -14.10 -19.96
C VAL A 615 -20.01 -12.82 -19.40
N GLY A 616 -18.95 -12.94 -18.60
CA GLY A 616 -18.14 -11.82 -18.16
C GLY A 616 -17.45 -11.06 -19.31
N LEU A 617 -16.97 -11.77 -20.34
CA LEU A 617 -16.43 -11.15 -21.55
C LEU A 617 -17.50 -10.35 -22.30
N VAL A 618 -18.72 -10.89 -22.41
CA VAL A 618 -19.86 -10.16 -22.99
C VAL A 618 -20.22 -8.94 -22.14
N ARG A 619 -20.27 -9.09 -20.81
CA ARG A 619 -20.52 -7.97 -19.90
C ARG A 619 -19.52 -6.82 -20.11
N ALA A 620 -18.24 -7.14 -20.33
CA ALA A 620 -17.20 -6.14 -20.56
C ALA A 620 -17.51 -5.26 -21.79
N ILE A 621 -17.86 -5.87 -22.94
CA ILE A 621 -18.22 -5.12 -24.15
C ILE A 621 -19.55 -4.37 -24.01
N VAL A 622 -20.57 -4.96 -23.37
CA VAL A 622 -21.89 -4.34 -23.17
C VAL A 622 -21.80 -3.09 -22.30
N LYS A 623 -21.03 -3.13 -21.21
CA LYS A 623 -20.91 -1.99 -20.29
C LYS A 623 -20.19 -0.80 -20.92
N CYS A 624 -19.25 -1.05 -21.83
CA CYS A 624 -18.44 0.00 -22.43
C CYS A 624 -19.10 0.59 -23.69
N HIS A 625 -19.70 -0.25 -24.54
CA HIS A 625 -20.31 0.15 -25.81
C HIS A 625 -21.68 -0.52 -26.01
N PRO A 626 -22.69 -0.14 -25.20
CA PRO A 626 -23.98 -0.83 -25.16
C PRO A 626 -24.73 -0.80 -26.51
N GLU A 627 -24.83 0.36 -27.16
CA GLU A 627 -25.58 0.50 -28.43
C GLU A 627 -25.04 -0.43 -29.53
N ASP A 628 -23.71 -0.47 -29.68
CA ASP A 628 -23.02 -1.26 -30.68
C ASP A 628 -23.00 -2.74 -30.38
N THR A 629 -23.14 -3.16 -29.11
CA THR A 629 -23.15 -4.58 -28.72
C THR A 629 -24.57 -5.14 -28.70
N LEU A 630 -25.52 -4.43 -28.07
CA LEU A 630 -26.90 -4.88 -27.91
C LEU A 630 -27.58 -5.14 -29.26
N LYS A 631 -27.28 -4.31 -30.27
CA LYS A 631 -27.79 -4.46 -31.64
C LYS A 631 -27.59 -5.86 -32.22
N TYR A 632 -26.49 -6.55 -31.88
CA TYR A 632 -26.16 -7.86 -32.44
C TYR A 632 -26.62 -9.02 -31.56
N LEU A 633 -26.42 -8.92 -30.25
CA LEU A 633 -26.66 -10.05 -29.33
C LEU A 633 -28.10 -10.07 -28.79
N LEU A 634 -28.68 -8.92 -28.42
CA LEU A 634 -29.96 -8.90 -27.71
C LEU A 634 -31.13 -9.50 -28.52
N PRO A 635 -31.36 -9.12 -29.80
CA PRO A 635 -32.44 -9.72 -30.59
C PRO A 635 -32.25 -11.22 -30.79
N GLN A 636 -31.01 -11.66 -31.06
CA GLN A 636 -30.69 -13.07 -31.28
C GLN A 636 -30.92 -13.89 -30.01
N THR A 637 -30.46 -13.41 -28.86
CA THR A 637 -30.66 -14.08 -27.58
C THR A 637 -32.15 -14.18 -27.23
N CYS A 638 -32.93 -13.12 -27.45
CA CYS A 638 -34.39 -13.17 -27.24
C CYS A 638 -35.06 -14.21 -28.15
N GLN A 639 -34.73 -14.22 -29.44
CA GLN A 639 -35.26 -15.20 -30.38
C GLN A 639 -34.87 -16.64 -30.03
N ASN A 640 -33.65 -16.88 -29.53
CA ASN A 640 -33.23 -18.20 -29.09
C ASN A 640 -34.05 -18.68 -27.88
N ILE A 641 -34.31 -17.79 -26.92
CA ILE A 641 -35.14 -18.06 -25.74
C ILE A 641 -36.57 -18.37 -26.18
N GLU A 642 -37.18 -17.52 -27.01
CA GLU A 642 -38.53 -17.73 -27.56
C GLU A 642 -38.64 -19.07 -28.30
N LYS A 643 -37.70 -19.37 -29.21
CA LYS A 643 -37.67 -20.64 -29.94
C LYS A 643 -37.54 -21.85 -29.02
N PHE A 644 -36.82 -21.74 -27.91
CA PHE A 644 -36.72 -22.81 -26.93
C PHE A 644 -38.09 -23.08 -26.30
N PHE A 645 -38.79 -22.01 -25.88
CA PHE A 645 -40.13 -22.10 -25.30
C PHE A 645 -41.18 -22.62 -26.29
N ASP A 646 -41.13 -22.18 -27.55
CA ASP A 646 -42.07 -22.63 -28.60
C ASP A 646 -41.92 -24.12 -28.94
N LYS A 647 -40.71 -24.68 -28.80
CA LYS A 647 -40.42 -26.10 -29.08
C LYS A 647 -40.79 -27.04 -27.93
N THR A 648 -40.97 -26.55 -26.71
CA THR A 648 -41.17 -27.39 -25.53
C THR A 648 -42.65 -27.48 -25.14
N GLU A 649 -43.34 -28.55 -25.57
CA GLU A 649 -44.77 -28.79 -25.29
C GLU A 649 -45.11 -29.22 -23.83
N ARG A 650 -44.17 -29.21 -22.88
CA ARG A 650 -44.37 -29.74 -21.49
C ARG A 650 -43.99 -28.73 -20.40
N ASN A 651 -44.48 -28.96 -19.16
CA ASN A 651 -44.29 -28.09 -17.98
C ASN A 651 -42.80 -27.82 -17.66
N ILE A 652 -42.28 -26.72 -18.23
CA ILE A 652 -40.87 -26.30 -18.16
C ILE A 652 -40.37 -26.07 -16.73
N VAL A 653 -41.28 -25.68 -15.84
CA VAL A 653 -40.99 -25.36 -14.43
C VAL A 653 -40.49 -26.58 -13.64
N ASN A 654 -40.86 -27.81 -14.04
CA ASN A 654 -40.52 -29.02 -13.29
C ASN A 654 -39.52 -29.94 -14.01
N ASP A 655 -39.51 -29.98 -15.35
CA ASP A 655 -38.75 -31.00 -16.11
C ASP A 655 -37.39 -30.52 -16.66
N HIS A 656 -37.13 -29.21 -16.74
CA HIS A 656 -35.92 -28.64 -17.37
C HIS A 656 -34.90 -28.03 -16.40
N LYS A 657 -34.91 -28.45 -15.12
CA LYS A 657 -33.80 -28.10 -14.19
C LYS A 657 -32.49 -28.65 -14.74
N GLY A 658 -31.65 -27.76 -15.28
CA GLY A 658 -30.31 -28.10 -15.77
C GLY A 658 -30.15 -28.12 -17.29
N ASP A 659 -31.13 -27.66 -18.09
CA ASP A 659 -30.94 -27.51 -19.54
C ASP A 659 -29.82 -26.49 -19.84
N GLN A 660 -28.78 -26.93 -20.55
CA GLN A 660 -27.59 -26.11 -20.78
C GLN A 660 -27.84 -24.98 -21.78
N GLU A 661 -28.69 -25.19 -22.78
CA GLU A 661 -28.99 -24.22 -23.84
C GLU A 661 -29.87 -23.09 -23.30
N LEU A 662 -30.95 -23.42 -22.58
CA LEU A 662 -31.79 -22.42 -21.94
C LEU A 662 -31.01 -21.64 -20.88
N THR A 663 -30.25 -22.32 -20.02
CA THR A 663 -29.49 -21.63 -18.96
C THR A 663 -28.41 -20.73 -19.55
N TRP A 664 -27.74 -21.15 -20.64
CA TRP A 664 -26.78 -20.32 -21.35
C TRP A 664 -27.42 -19.04 -21.88
N ASN A 665 -28.52 -19.15 -22.64
CA ASN A 665 -29.19 -17.99 -23.22
C ASN A 665 -29.78 -17.06 -22.14
N LEU A 666 -30.31 -17.61 -21.03
CA LEU A 666 -30.78 -16.80 -19.90
C LEU A 666 -29.65 -16.06 -19.19
N CYS A 667 -28.51 -16.71 -18.95
CA CYS A 667 -27.33 -16.05 -18.38
C CYS A 667 -26.80 -14.95 -19.31
N LEU A 668 -26.75 -15.21 -20.62
CA LEU A 668 -26.37 -14.21 -21.61
C LEU A 668 -27.34 -13.01 -21.61
N PHE A 669 -28.64 -13.29 -21.62
CA PHE A 669 -29.68 -12.25 -21.57
C PHE A 669 -29.56 -11.37 -20.32
N ALA A 670 -29.37 -11.98 -19.15
CA ALA A 670 -29.22 -11.28 -17.88
C ALA A 670 -28.08 -10.25 -17.87
N GLU A 671 -27.15 -10.36 -18.80
CA GLU A 671 -25.89 -9.60 -18.83
C GLU A 671 -25.92 -8.54 -19.92
N LEU A 672 -26.64 -8.83 -21.01
CA LEU A 672 -27.05 -7.83 -21.98
C LEU A 672 -27.93 -6.74 -21.33
N VAL A 673 -28.86 -7.12 -20.45
CA VAL A 673 -29.72 -6.15 -19.75
C VAL A 673 -29.03 -5.39 -18.60
N GLN A 674 -27.74 -5.64 -18.33
CA GLN A 674 -26.93 -4.81 -17.41
C GLN A 674 -26.28 -3.60 -18.09
N ALA A 675 -26.64 -3.32 -19.35
CA ALA A 675 -26.27 -2.09 -20.06
C ALA A 675 -26.78 -0.83 -19.32
N ARG A 676 -26.31 0.34 -19.74
CA ARG A 676 -26.82 1.60 -19.18
C ARG A 676 -28.32 1.71 -19.46
N GLY A 677 -29.09 2.05 -18.43
CA GLY A 677 -30.56 2.01 -18.51
C GLY A 677 -31.18 2.99 -19.53
N ASP A 678 -30.44 3.99 -20.01
CA ASP A 678 -30.85 4.89 -21.09
C ASP A 678 -30.68 4.28 -22.49
N THR A 679 -29.96 3.15 -22.62
CA THR A 679 -29.66 2.47 -23.89
C THR A 679 -30.47 1.20 -24.14
N LEU A 680 -31.14 0.67 -23.11
CA LEU A 680 -32.08 -0.46 -23.19
C LEU A 680 -33.47 0.06 -23.58
#